data_AF-A0A2P1UM52-F1
#
_entry.id   AF-A0A2P1UM52-F1
#
_cell.length_a   1.000
_cell.length_b   1.000
_cell.length_c   1.000
_cell.angle_alpha   90.00
_cell.angle_beta   90.00
_cell.angle_gamma   90.00
#
_symmetry.space_group_name_H-M   'P 1'
#
loop_
_entity.id
_entity.type
_entity.pdbx_description
1 polymer ?
#
loop_
_entity_poly.entity_id
_entity_poly.type
_entity_poly.pdbx_seq_one_letter_code
_entity_poly.pdbx_strand_id
1 'polypeptide(L)'
;MKSTTLVTTADSSPENTRDEQKKVTENERIPNSTNPTSKIDELLKDAVGDKNLNQLSRKDLNDLLNKVDFLGAIGLDTDGKQIPKKVDDNQKSSLTSSPTSSLTSSPALSPASSPALSPALSPASSPALSPALSPASSPTSSLTSSPALSPASSPALSPALSPASSPALSFTSSVSLPDLVGSFGTISLPSTVDFGALGNAQVIVTNQGQAIASGPSTVKLYISTDGQIDSNDALLTSVSTNLNLNAGQSVTLDLQYQNNTSVIAPGAYFLIAQVDADNQIAEQVETNNVTSKLVSGLNTNAVIDWNAIALNAIQAEGKAGRGVPPTVGSRLMALVSTAVYDTVQAFNTLYPSYAVNVNAPGNTSLEMAVVGAAYRVLSTQLSGQNNLFLQQVANSRAEILDSATAESRGFNFGILVANQSLNLRTNDGSSNNTPYTPPSGAYVWRPETSGPTAGVAVGANWGGVDTWTIGDIDQFVSQNQIDVTLDGRPDTNPTLYAQEIEEVRLYGGLQNTTLTTTLRNADQTEMAVFWSYDRADTFRPYGQLNQIAQEIAVREGNTLLEDASLFAALNTAQADAVIVAWKEKYTELQPRPDDIIAGGFAANDGLASTVGDPNWKPLLSPLMGVNSPAFPDYMSGHSAMGGVFAGVMTHYFGENYEFDAVSQELLGVVRSFDSFYEAGMENALGRIYGGVHVREACIDSFNMGLAVGNYVASNVFQPI
;
A
#
# COMPACT_ATOMS: atom_id res chain seq x y z
N MET A 1 -44.08 11.88 21.96
CA MET A 1 -44.78 13.18 22.13
C MET A 1 -44.85 13.54 23.61
N LYS A 2 -44.30 14.69 23.99
CA LYS A 2 -44.81 15.62 25.02
C LYS A 2 -44.04 16.94 24.83
N SER A 3 -44.67 18.09 25.09
CA SER A 3 -44.10 19.40 24.77
C SER A 3 -44.38 20.41 25.86
N THR A 4 -43.35 21.17 26.22
CA THR A 4 -43.39 22.49 26.89
C THR A 4 -42.06 23.16 26.55
N THR A 5 -42.01 24.03 25.55
CA THR A 5 -42.38 25.48 25.57
C THR A 5 -41.17 26.34 25.93
N LEU A 6 -40.83 27.26 25.02
CA LEU A 6 -39.68 28.17 25.13
C LEU A 6 -39.83 29.20 26.27
N VAL A 7 -38.70 29.62 26.82
CA VAL A 7 -38.50 30.95 27.40
C VAL A 7 -37.23 31.54 26.77
N THR A 8 -37.32 32.76 26.27
CA THR A 8 -36.23 33.47 25.59
C THR A 8 -35.74 34.66 26.40
N THR A 9 -34.45 34.68 26.74
CA THR A 9 -33.68 35.88 27.11
C THR A 9 -32.29 35.78 26.49
N ALA A 10 -31.70 36.92 26.14
CA ALA A 10 -30.45 37.01 25.39
C ALA A 10 -29.19 37.01 26.28
N ASP A 11 -28.03 37.13 25.60
CA ASP A 11 -26.73 37.56 26.13
C ASP A 11 -25.98 36.61 27.08
N SER A 12 -25.44 35.50 26.54
CA SER A 12 -24.14 34.97 26.99
C SER A 12 -23.43 34.09 25.94
N SER A 13 -22.65 34.73 25.08
CA SER A 13 -21.50 34.17 24.33
C SER A 13 -20.58 35.35 23.96
N PRO A 14 -19.25 35.20 23.85
CA PRO A 14 -18.53 33.93 23.68
C PRO A 14 -17.36 33.68 24.66
N GLU A 15 -17.19 32.43 25.11
CA GLU A 15 -15.88 31.88 25.49
C GLU A 15 -15.72 30.48 24.86
N ASN A 16 -15.56 30.46 23.53
CA ASN A 16 -14.96 29.34 22.80
C ASN A 16 -13.80 29.86 21.94
N THR A 17 -12.77 30.38 22.61
CA THR A 17 -11.58 30.95 21.96
C THR A 17 -10.62 29.85 21.49
N ARG A 18 -11.05 29.04 20.51
CA ARG A 18 -10.14 28.29 19.62
C ARG A 18 -9.81 29.04 18.31
N ASP A 19 -10.38 30.24 18.13
CA ASP A 19 -9.96 31.24 17.13
C ASP A 19 -8.57 31.88 17.48
N GLU A 20 -7.56 31.05 17.74
CA GLU A 20 -6.16 31.43 17.49
C GLU A 20 -5.30 30.21 17.10
N GLN A 21 -5.84 29.35 16.22
CA GLN A 21 -4.99 28.47 15.39
C GLN A 21 -4.09 29.33 14.49
N LYS A 22 -2.93 29.74 15.03
CA LYS A 22 -1.76 29.98 14.19
C LYS A 22 -1.51 28.72 13.37
N LYS A 23 -1.46 28.84 12.05
CA LYS A 23 -0.64 27.92 11.25
C LYS A 23 0.75 27.87 11.90
N VAL A 24 1.26 26.68 12.18
CA VAL A 24 2.56 26.49 12.87
C VAL A 24 3.70 26.72 11.87
N THR A 25 3.83 27.97 11.42
CA THR A 25 5.00 28.43 10.67
C THR A 25 6.11 28.78 11.66
N GLU A 26 6.72 27.78 12.30
CA GLU A 26 7.95 27.97 13.09
C GLU A 26 9.19 28.16 12.20
N ASN A 27 9.06 29.10 11.27
CA ASN A 27 10.19 29.83 10.70
C ASN A 27 10.74 30.81 11.75
N GLU A 28 11.34 30.27 12.82
CA GLU A 28 12.31 31.01 13.63
C GLU A 28 13.42 31.53 12.69
N ARG A 29 13.60 32.86 12.68
CA ARG A 29 14.25 33.55 11.55
C ARG A 29 15.75 33.27 11.43
N ILE A 30 16.11 32.27 10.64
CA ILE A 30 17.48 32.16 10.09
C ILE A 30 17.66 33.24 9.00
N PRO A 31 18.75 34.03 9.00
CA PRO A 31 18.91 35.16 8.07
C PRO A 31 18.91 34.76 6.58
N ASN A 32 18.11 35.47 5.79
CA ASN A 32 17.99 35.25 4.35
C ASN A 32 19.26 35.72 3.60
N SER A 33 20.11 34.77 3.18
CA SER A 33 21.37 35.01 2.48
C SER A 33 21.17 34.85 0.97
N THR A 34 21.18 35.96 0.21
CA THR A 34 20.89 35.98 -1.23
C THR A 34 22.09 35.59 -2.11
N ASN A 35 22.95 34.68 -1.64
CA ASN A 35 24.08 34.11 -2.41
C ASN A 35 23.94 32.57 -2.43
N PRO A 36 24.24 31.90 -3.56
CA PRO A 36 24.36 30.44 -3.57
C PRO A 36 25.50 30.04 -2.63
N THR A 37 25.18 29.25 -1.61
CA THR A 37 26.08 28.97 -0.48
C THR A 37 26.11 27.50 -0.06
N SER A 38 25.42 26.61 -0.78
CA SER A 38 25.50 25.17 -0.54
C SER A 38 26.01 24.41 -1.76
N LYS A 39 26.69 23.29 -1.52
CA LYS A 39 27.18 22.38 -2.57
C LYS A 39 26.03 21.78 -3.39
N ILE A 40 24.84 21.67 -2.79
CA ILE A 40 23.61 21.22 -3.44
C ILE A 40 23.21 22.17 -4.57
N ASP A 41 23.36 23.50 -4.38
CA ASP A 41 22.96 24.49 -5.40
C ASP A 41 23.84 24.37 -6.67
N GLU A 42 25.13 24.09 -6.50
CA GLU A 42 26.05 23.78 -7.60
C GLU A 42 25.68 22.46 -8.30
N LEU A 43 25.40 21.41 -7.53
CA LEU A 43 25.12 20.07 -8.05
C LEU A 43 23.77 19.94 -8.73
N LEU A 44 22.74 20.66 -8.25
CA LEU A 44 21.47 20.82 -8.98
C LEU A 44 21.71 21.47 -10.34
N LYS A 45 22.50 22.54 -10.39
CA LYS A 45 22.81 23.24 -11.65
C LYS A 45 23.62 22.37 -12.62
N ASP A 46 24.56 21.57 -12.15
CA ASP A 46 25.30 20.61 -13.00
C ASP A 46 24.41 19.45 -13.49
N ALA A 47 23.45 18.99 -12.68
CA ALA A 47 22.61 17.84 -13.02
C ALA A 47 21.43 18.18 -13.95
N VAL A 48 20.77 19.34 -13.74
CA VAL A 48 19.54 19.73 -14.47
C VAL A 48 19.62 21.08 -15.20
N GLY A 49 20.73 21.81 -15.08
CA GLY A 49 20.96 23.10 -15.74
C GLY A 49 20.16 24.24 -15.08
N ASP A 50 19.81 25.26 -15.89
CA ASP A 50 18.94 26.36 -15.47
C ASP A 50 17.43 25.99 -15.48
N LYS A 51 17.08 24.70 -15.40
CA LYS A 51 15.70 24.24 -15.26
C LYS A 51 15.19 24.52 -13.84
N ASN A 52 13.98 25.06 -13.75
CA ASN A 52 13.25 25.09 -12.48
C ASN A 52 12.72 23.68 -12.14
N LEU A 53 12.42 23.42 -10.86
CA LEU A 53 11.92 22.12 -10.37
C LEU A 53 10.63 21.66 -11.09
N ASN A 54 9.78 22.60 -11.52
CA ASN A 54 8.56 22.33 -12.31
C ASN A 54 8.82 22.03 -13.81
N GLN A 55 10.09 21.93 -14.23
CA GLN A 55 10.52 21.61 -15.60
C GLN A 55 11.32 20.29 -15.66
N LEU A 56 11.37 19.54 -14.56
CA LEU A 56 12.11 18.28 -14.47
C LEU A 56 11.25 17.10 -14.96
N SER A 57 11.76 16.37 -15.96
CA SER A 57 11.17 15.12 -16.41
C SER A 57 11.58 13.94 -15.52
N ARG A 58 10.90 12.79 -15.66
CA ARG A 58 11.31 11.52 -15.05
C ARG A 58 12.78 11.14 -15.35
N LYS A 59 13.32 11.57 -16.51
CA LYS A 59 14.74 11.39 -16.82
C LYS A 59 15.61 12.35 -16.02
N ASP A 60 15.26 13.62 -15.92
CA ASP A 60 16.02 14.59 -15.12
C ASP A 60 16.09 14.16 -13.64
N LEU A 61 14.97 13.65 -13.09
CA LEU A 61 14.90 13.12 -11.75
C LEU A 61 15.80 11.87 -11.56
N ASN A 62 15.80 10.94 -12.52
CA ASN A 62 16.66 9.77 -12.48
C ASN A 62 18.14 10.11 -12.69
N ASP A 63 18.48 11.04 -13.59
CA ASP A 63 19.85 11.51 -13.81
C ASP A 63 20.36 12.25 -12.55
N LEU A 64 19.51 13.01 -11.86
CA LEU A 64 19.81 13.65 -10.57
C LEU A 64 20.15 12.58 -9.50
N LEU A 65 19.28 11.59 -9.33
CA LEU A 65 19.44 10.48 -8.37
C LEU A 65 20.67 9.59 -8.63
N ASN A 66 21.17 9.51 -9.88
CA ASN A 66 22.30 8.64 -10.24
C ASN A 66 23.65 9.37 -10.40
N LYS A 67 23.66 10.72 -10.45
CA LYS A 67 24.90 11.51 -10.65
C LYS A 67 25.32 12.33 -9.44
N VAL A 68 24.38 12.72 -8.59
CA VAL A 68 24.65 13.68 -7.50
C VAL A 68 24.92 12.93 -6.20
N ASP A 69 26.17 13.04 -5.74
CA ASP A 69 26.54 12.71 -4.36
C ASP A 69 25.96 13.77 -3.40
N PHE A 70 24.66 13.67 -3.15
CA PHE A 70 23.95 14.54 -2.21
C PHE A 70 24.48 14.41 -0.78
N LEU A 71 25.01 13.23 -0.42
CA LEU A 71 25.60 12.95 0.89
C LEU A 71 26.87 13.78 1.04
N GLY A 72 27.81 13.67 0.09
CA GLY A 72 29.00 14.52 0.02
C GLY A 72 28.67 16.02 -0.06
N ALA A 73 27.54 16.39 -0.66
CA ALA A 73 27.06 17.76 -0.73
C ALA A 73 26.61 18.35 0.63
N ILE A 74 26.09 17.52 1.54
CA ILE A 74 25.77 17.89 2.94
C ILE A 74 26.90 17.54 3.92
N GLY A 75 28.00 16.95 3.43
CA GLY A 75 29.15 16.54 4.23
C GLY A 75 28.93 15.24 5.01
N LEU A 76 28.07 14.35 4.53
CA LEU A 76 27.87 12.99 5.05
C LEU A 76 28.39 11.94 4.07
N ASP A 77 28.82 10.76 4.55
CA ASP A 77 29.16 9.62 3.70
C ASP A 77 27.95 8.72 3.41
N THR A 78 28.18 7.60 2.70
CA THR A 78 27.15 6.59 2.38
C THR A 78 26.48 5.97 3.60
N ASP A 79 27.11 6.09 4.76
CA ASP A 79 26.66 5.53 6.04
C ASP A 79 26.06 6.62 6.95
N GLY A 80 25.85 7.84 6.42
CA GLY A 80 25.30 8.98 7.14
C GLY A 80 26.26 9.67 8.12
N LYS A 81 27.55 9.33 8.12
CA LYS A 81 28.55 9.88 9.07
C LYS A 81 29.18 11.15 8.51
N GLN A 82 29.56 12.10 9.36
CA GLN A 82 30.24 13.32 8.90
C GLN A 82 31.56 13.01 8.20
N ILE A 83 31.68 13.40 6.92
CA ILE A 83 32.94 13.43 6.19
C ILE A 83 33.87 14.44 6.88
N PRO A 84 35.07 14.04 7.33
CA PRO A 84 36.00 14.97 7.95
C PRO A 84 36.36 16.12 7.00
N LYS A 85 36.03 17.36 7.38
CA LYS A 85 36.46 18.55 6.66
C LYS A 85 37.99 18.56 6.59
N LYS A 86 38.54 18.45 5.38
CA LYS A 86 39.96 18.71 5.15
C LYS A 86 40.28 20.13 5.59
N VAL A 87 41.31 20.27 6.42
CA VAL A 87 41.95 21.57 6.67
C VAL A 87 42.74 21.92 5.41
N ASP A 88 42.49 23.10 4.85
CA ASP A 88 43.14 23.59 3.63
C ASP A 88 44.59 24.06 3.92
N ASP A 89 45.51 23.11 4.01
CA ASP A 89 46.93 23.41 4.17
C ASP A 89 47.59 23.70 2.81
N ASN A 90 47.83 24.98 2.55
CA ASN A 90 48.39 25.47 1.30
C ASN A 90 49.90 25.16 1.19
N GLN A 91 50.29 24.15 0.39
CA GLN A 91 51.62 24.20 -0.25
C GLN A 91 51.76 23.39 -1.55
N LYS A 92 52.57 23.93 -2.47
CA LYS A 92 52.90 23.34 -3.78
C LYS A 92 54.09 22.40 -3.68
N SER A 93 54.05 21.28 -4.39
CA SER A 93 55.08 20.91 -5.40
C SER A 93 54.65 19.64 -6.16
N SER A 94 55.54 19.04 -6.96
CA SER A 94 55.17 18.18 -8.10
C SER A 94 56.11 16.97 -8.29
N LEU A 95 55.75 16.12 -9.27
CA LEU A 95 56.56 15.09 -9.95
C LEU A 95 56.59 13.65 -9.38
N THR A 96 55.84 12.78 -10.07
CA THR A 96 56.24 11.48 -10.67
C THR A 96 56.92 10.35 -9.86
N SER A 97 56.43 9.14 -10.16
CA SER A 97 57.13 7.83 -10.26
C SER A 97 57.66 7.11 -9.01
N SER A 98 57.13 5.88 -8.82
CA SER A 98 57.73 4.70 -8.17
C SER A 98 59.11 4.32 -8.78
N PRO A 99 59.95 3.40 -8.23
CA PRO A 99 59.56 2.29 -7.32
C PRO A 99 60.56 1.76 -6.24
N THR A 100 60.05 0.83 -5.40
CA THR A 100 60.72 -0.35 -4.75
C THR A 100 61.77 -0.23 -3.61
N SER A 101 61.62 -1.18 -2.66
CA SER A 101 62.64 -1.76 -1.74
C SER A 101 63.01 -0.94 -0.48
N SER A 102 63.45 -1.50 0.67
CA SER A 102 63.79 -2.91 1.04
C SER A 102 63.80 -3.16 2.57
N LEU A 103 63.53 -4.41 3.03
CA LEU A 103 63.96 -5.05 4.32
C LEU A 103 63.41 -4.41 5.64
N THR A 104 63.22 -5.08 6.79
CA THR A 104 63.56 -6.40 7.41
C THR A 104 62.33 -6.94 8.22
N SER A 105 62.29 -8.08 8.96
CA SER A 105 62.87 -9.45 8.90
C SER A 105 62.14 -10.39 9.91
N SER A 106 61.98 -11.69 9.62
CA SER A 106 61.42 -12.74 10.52
C SER A 106 62.45 -13.29 11.55
N PRO A 107 62.13 -14.23 12.50
CA PRO A 107 61.62 -15.62 12.29
C PRO A 107 60.47 -16.01 13.28
N ALA A 108 59.93 -17.24 13.38
CA ALA A 108 60.37 -18.60 12.99
C ALA A 108 59.19 -19.53 12.59
N LEU A 109 59.31 -20.34 11.52
CA LEU A 109 59.56 -21.82 11.49
C LEU A 109 58.44 -22.70 12.12
N SER A 110 57.65 -23.54 11.41
CA SER A 110 57.86 -24.60 10.35
C SER A 110 58.17 -26.01 10.91
N PRO A 111 57.94 -27.14 10.18
CA PRO A 111 57.31 -27.37 8.85
C PRO A 111 55.84 -27.89 9.02
N ALA A 112 55.21 -28.95 8.45
CA ALA A 112 55.46 -30.04 7.46
C ALA A 112 54.08 -30.74 7.12
N SER A 113 53.87 -31.71 6.20
CA SER A 113 54.37 -32.00 4.83
C SER A 113 53.58 -33.18 4.18
N SER A 114 52.93 -32.96 3.02
CA SER A 114 52.79 -33.76 1.75
C SER A 114 53.15 -35.28 1.64
N PRO A 115 52.79 -36.03 0.55
CA PRO A 115 51.73 -35.91 -0.51
C PRO A 115 51.07 -37.26 -1.00
N ALA A 116 50.35 -37.23 -2.15
CA ALA A 116 50.25 -38.29 -3.22
C ALA A 116 49.35 -39.56 -3.02
N LEU A 117 48.80 -40.26 -4.05
CA LEU A 117 48.59 -40.05 -5.52
C LEU A 117 47.58 -41.09 -6.11
N SER A 118 46.60 -40.67 -6.95
CA SER A 118 46.08 -41.27 -8.23
C SER A 118 45.76 -42.81 -8.42
N PRO A 119 45.15 -43.26 -9.55
CA PRO A 119 43.97 -42.78 -10.31
C PRO A 119 43.01 -43.92 -10.80
N ALA A 120 41.84 -43.57 -11.36
CA ALA A 120 41.04 -44.40 -12.28
C ALA A 120 40.20 -43.52 -13.25
N LEU A 121 39.67 -44.07 -14.36
CA LEU A 121 39.16 -43.30 -15.51
C LEU A 121 37.69 -43.53 -15.91
N SER A 122 37.13 -42.43 -16.42
CA SER A 122 35.90 -42.10 -17.19
C SER A 122 35.42 -43.12 -18.28
N PRO A 123 34.33 -42.87 -19.06
CA PRO A 123 33.42 -41.70 -19.11
C PRO A 123 31.89 -41.96 -19.28
N ALA A 124 31.05 -40.92 -19.07
CA ALA A 124 29.76 -40.74 -19.77
C ALA A 124 29.34 -39.26 -19.80
N SER A 125 28.88 -38.79 -20.96
CA SER A 125 28.59 -37.40 -21.39
C SER A 125 27.50 -36.61 -20.65
N SER A 126 27.76 -35.32 -20.43
CA SER A 126 26.79 -34.22 -20.18
C SER A 126 26.02 -33.81 -21.48
N PRO A 127 25.03 -32.87 -21.50
CA PRO A 127 25.10 -31.50 -20.96
C PRO A 127 23.90 -31.07 -20.07
N ALA A 128 24.03 -29.89 -19.45
CA ALA A 128 23.02 -29.27 -18.59
C ALA A 128 22.15 -28.25 -19.35
N LEU A 129 20.97 -27.94 -18.80
CA LEU A 129 20.13 -26.81 -19.21
C LEU A 129 19.56 -26.07 -18.00
N SER A 130 19.91 -24.79 -17.89
CA SER A 130 19.09 -23.75 -17.28
C SER A 130 18.91 -22.65 -18.33
N PRO A 131 17.76 -21.95 -18.34
CA PRO A 131 17.84 -20.51 -18.50
C PRO A 131 16.89 -19.75 -17.57
N ALA A 132 17.35 -18.61 -17.07
CA ALA A 132 16.46 -17.57 -16.55
C ALA A 132 15.81 -16.80 -17.73
N LEU A 133 14.65 -16.20 -17.50
CA LEU A 133 13.98 -15.35 -18.50
C LEU A 133 13.50 -14.04 -17.89
N SER A 134 14.13 -12.95 -18.32
CA SER A 134 13.55 -11.60 -18.31
C SER A 134 13.28 -11.18 -19.75
N PRO A 135 12.11 -10.60 -20.08
CA PRO A 135 11.87 -10.00 -21.39
C PRO A 135 11.89 -8.46 -21.33
N ALA A 136 12.41 -7.82 -22.38
CA ALA A 136 12.29 -6.39 -22.62
C ALA A 136 11.95 -6.13 -24.11
N SER A 137 11.10 -5.12 -24.35
CA SER A 137 10.91 -4.34 -25.59
C SER A 137 10.94 -5.04 -26.97
N SER A 138 9.81 -4.92 -27.68
CA SER A 138 9.57 -5.07 -29.13
C SER A 138 10.40 -4.06 -30.00
N PRO A 139 10.30 -3.99 -31.37
CA PRO A 139 9.40 -4.70 -32.31
C PRO A 139 10.00 -5.11 -33.70
N THR A 140 9.09 -5.50 -34.63
CA THR A 140 9.12 -5.35 -36.12
C THR A 140 9.80 -6.37 -37.07
N SER A 141 8.94 -7.25 -37.63
CA SER A 141 8.61 -7.42 -39.07
C SER A 141 9.44 -8.25 -40.08
N SER A 142 8.70 -9.17 -40.72
CA SER A 142 8.76 -9.64 -42.14
C SER A 142 9.72 -10.77 -42.57
N LEU A 143 9.18 -11.76 -43.29
CA LEU A 143 9.48 -12.04 -44.72
C LEU A 143 8.55 -13.14 -45.29
N THR A 144 8.46 -13.25 -46.62
CA THR A 144 7.70 -14.30 -47.37
C THR A 144 8.64 -15.07 -48.32
N SER A 145 8.25 -16.25 -48.82
CA SER A 145 7.66 -16.46 -50.17
C SER A 145 7.73 -17.97 -50.50
N SER A 146 7.01 -18.51 -51.50
CA SER A 146 7.46 -18.71 -52.91
C SER A 146 6.74 -19.96 -53.49
N PRO A 147 6.84 -20.33 -54.79
CA PRO A 147 7.29 -19.59 -56.00
C PRO A 147 6.35 -19.74 -57.23
N ALA A 148 6.63 -19.02 -58.35
CA ALA A 148 6.53 -19.56 -59.73
C ALA A 148 7.10 -18.62 -60.84
N LEU A 149 8.29 -18.97 -61.36
CA LEU A 149 8.77 -18.87 -62.76
C LEU A 149 8.77 -17.54 -63.58
N SER A 150 9.97 -17.18 -64.06
CA SER A 150 10.28 -16.27 -65.21
C SER A 150 10.46 -17.10 -66.53
N PRO A 151 10.66 -16.54 -67.75
CA PRO A 151 11.69 -15.55 -68.19
C PRO A 151 11.12 -14.35 -69.00
N ALA A 152 11.70 -13.15 -69.18
CA ALA A 152 13.07 -12.57 -69.23
C ALA A 152 13.47 -12.09 -70.65
N SER A 153 13.55 -10.76 -70.85
CA SER A 153 14.38 -10.04 -71.83
C SER A 153 14.34 -8.52 -71.57
N SER A 154 15.32 -7.76 -72.10
CA SER A 154 15.66 -6.37 -71.68
C SER A 154 15.98 -5.48 -72.92
N PRO A 155 16.35 -4.18 -72.82
CA PRO A 155 16.13 -3.15 -71.78
C PRO A 155 15.74 -1.74 -72.35
N ALA A 156 15.71 -0.74 -71.46
CA ALA A 156 16.25 0.65 -71.61
C ALA A 156 15.36 1.89 -71.89
N LEU A 157 15.53 2.88 -70.99
CA LEU A 157 15.46 4.35 -71.12
C LEU A 157 14.09 5.09 -71.10
N SER A 158 14.19 6.37 -70.71
CA SER A 158 13.15 7.23 -70.08
C SER A 158 13.02 8.58 -70.83
N PRO A 159 12.35 9.64 -70.30
CA PRO A 159 10.96 9.79 -69.82
C PRO A 159 10.21 10.99 -70.47
N ALA A 160 8.88 11.12 -70.32
CA ALA A 160 8.16 12.37 -70.64
C ALA A 160 6.87 12.63 -69.82
N LEU A 161 6.76 13.90 -69.42
CA LEU A 161 5.73 14.69 -68.70
C LEU A 161 4.22 14.43 -68.97
N SER A 162 3.42 14.59 -67.89
CA SER A 162 2.08 15.21 -67.69
C SER A 162 1.31 15.84 -68.89
N PRO A 163 -0.06 15.93 -68.90
CA PRO A 163 -0.86 16.35 -67.73
C PRO A 163 -2.34 15.88 -67.53
N ALA A 164 -2.81 16.09 -66.30
CA ALA A 164 -4.13 16.52 -65.81
C ALA A 164 -5.48 16.07 -66.46
N SER A 165 -6.35 15.53 -65.59
CA SER A 165 -7.80 15.79 -65.57
C SER A 165 -8.35 15.66 -64.14
N SER A 166 -9.34 16.47 -63.76
CA SER A 166 -9.74 16.68 -62.35
C SER A 166 -10.86 15.74 -61.87
N PRO A 167 -10.79 15.20 -60.64
CA PRO A 167 -11.96 14.67 -59.94
C PRO A 167 -12.78 15.81 -59.29
N ALA A 168 -14.09 15.61 -59.14
CA ALA A 168 -14.95 16.56 -58.45
C ALA A 168 -14.83 16.43 -56.92
N LEU A 169 -14.89 17.57 -56.20
CA LEU A 169 -14.95 17.58 -54.74
C LEU A 169 -16.33 17.13 -54.27
N SER A 170 -16.42 15.90 -53.76
CA SER A 170 -17.53 15.50 -52.90
C SER A 170 -17.36 16.18 -51.55
N PHE A 171 -18.11 17.26 -51.30
CA PHE A 171 -18.23 17.83 -49.97
C PHE A 171 -19.13 16.92 -49.12
N THR A 172 -18.53 15.90 -48.51
CA THR A 172 -19.10 15.31 -47.29
C THR A 172 -19.09 16.40 -46.23
N SER A 173 -20.25 16.99 -45.95
CA SER A 173 -20.42 17.86 -44.79
C SER A 173 -20.20 17.02 -43.53
N SER A 174 -19.00 17.12 -42.95
CA SER A 174 -18.74 16.65 -41.59
C SER A 174 -19.74 17.34 -40.68
N VAL A 175 -20.69 16.57 -40.14
CA VAL A 175 -21.65 17.09 -39.16
C VAL A 175 -20.83 17.53 -37.96
N SER A 176 -20.79 18.84 -37.70
CA SER A 176 -20.24 19.33 -36.45
C SER A 176 -21.14 18.84 -35.33
N LEU A 177 -20.54 18.12 -34.39
CA LEU A 177 -21.18 17.72 -33.14
C LEU A 177 -20.67 18.64 -32.00
N PRO A 178 -21.36 18.68 -30.85
CA PRO A 178 -20.74 19.12 -29.60
C PRO A 178 -19.54 18.23 -29.23
N ASP A 179 -18.78 18.66 -28.25
CA ASP A 179 -17.71 17.89 -27.60
C ASP A 179 -17.60 18.44 -26.18
N LEU A 180 -18.20 17.73 -25.21
CA LEU A 180 -18.20 18.10 -23.81
C LEU A 180 -16.94 17.60 -23.10
N VAL A 181 -16.45 18.44 -22.17
CA VAL A 181 -15.39 18.09 -21.23
C VAL A 181 -15.75 18.55 -19.82
N GLY A 182 -15.42 17.71 -18.84
CA GLY A 182 -15.49 18.04 -17.43
C GLY A 182 -14.18 18.66 -16.92
N SER A 183 -14.31 19.60 -15.99
CA SER A 183 -13.20 20.06 -15.14
C SER A 183 -13.71 20.42 -13.74
N PHE A 184 -12.87 20.30 -12.72
CA PHE A 184 -13.26 20.68 -11.36
C PHE A 184 -13.05 22.19 -11.12
N GLY A 185 -14.07 22.82 -10.53
CA GLY A 185 -14.01 24.18 -9.98
C GLY A 185 -13.61 24.16 -8.50
N THR A 186 -14.37 24.88 -7.67
CA THR A 186 -14.22 24.83 -6.21
C THR A 186 -14.59 23.44 -5.69
N ILE A 187 -13.79 22.89 -4.77
CA ILE A 187 -14.13 21.67 -4.03
C ILE A 187 -14.11 22.03 -2.54
N SER A 188 -15.21 21.75 -1.86
CA SER A 188 -15.37 21.84 -0.42
C SER A 188 -15.56 20.41 0.10
N LEU A 189 -14.48 19.80 0.58
CA LEU A 189 -14.50 18.45 1.13
C LEU A 189 -15.26 18.41 2.47
N PRO A 190 -15.67 17.22 2.95
CA PRO A 190 -16.30 17.07 4.26
C PRO A 190 -15.38 17.52 5.40
N SER A 191 -15.94 18.26 6.37
CA SER A 191 -15.18 18.85 7.49
C SER A 191 -14.82 17.86 8.60
N THR A 192 -15.36 16.64 8.56
CA THR A 192 -15.00 15.50 9.39
C THR A 192 -14.94 14.24 8.51
N VAL A 193 -14.30 13.19 9.01
CA VAL A 193 -14.17 11.89 8.31
C VAL A 193 -15.38 10.97 8.50
N ASP A 194 -16.36 11.38 9.31
CA ASP A 194 -17.46 10.53 9.74
C ASP A 194 -18.39 10.14 8.59
N PHE A 195 -18.99 8.95 8.70
CA PHE A 195 -19.92 8.44 7.71
C PHE A 195 -21.13 9.38 7.55
N GLY A 196 -21.37 9.84 6.32
CA GLY A 196 -22.43 10.80 6.01
C GLY A 196 -22.03 12.28 6.10
N ALA A 197 -20.77 12.61 6.41
CA ALA A 197 -20.27 13.98 6.40
C ALA A 197 -20.45 14.66 5.02
N LEU A 198 -20.87 15.92 5.00
CA LEU A 198 -21.32 16.63 3.80
C LEU A 198 -20.17 17.32 3.04
N GLY A 199 -20.11 17.12 1.72
CA GLY A 199 -19.19 17.80 0.82
C GLY A 199 -19.91 18.42 -0.40
N ASN A 200 -19.18 19.26 -1.16
CA ASN A 200 -19.63 19.84 -2.42
C ASN A 200 -18.47 19.94 -3.42
N ALA A 201 -18.65 19.42 -4.63
CA ALA A 201 -17.70 19.59 -5.73
C ALA A 201 -18.34 20.34 -6.90
N GLN A 202 -17.70 21.40 -7.38
CA GLN A 202 -18.12 22.08 -8.60
C GLN A 202 -17.57 21.36 -9.82
N VAL A 203 -18.44 20.97 -10.74
CA VAL A 203 -18.07 20.46 -12.06
C VAL A 203 -18.42 21.50 -13.10
N ILE A 204 -17.40 21.96 -13.82
CA ILE A 204 -17.50 22.90 -14.94
C ILE A 204 -17.57 22.05 -16.21
N VAL A 205 -18.78 21.95 -16.76
CA VAL A 205 -19.08 21.29 -18.04
C VAL A 205 -18.85 22.30 -19.16
N THR A 206 -17.96 22.01 -20.11
CA THR A 206 -17.61 22.91 -21.22
C THR A 206 -17.81 22.22 -22.56
N ASN A 207 -18.51 22.86 -23.50
CA ASN A 207 -18.58 22.41 -24.89
C ASN A 207 -17.40 23.00 -25.67
N GLN A 208 -16.31 22.22 -25.84
CA GLN A 208 -15.17 22.59 -26.68
C GLN A 208 -15.41 22.30 -28.18
N GLY A 209 -16.55 21.68 -28.52
CA GLY A 209 -16.94 21.29 -29.86
C GLY A 209 -17.34 22.46 -30.77
N GLN A 210 -17.95 22.14 -31.91
CA GLN A 210 -18.25 23.11 -32.97
C GLN A 210 -19.75 23.27 -33.26
N ALA A 211 -20.61 22.42 -32.68
CA ALA A 211 -22.06 22.60 -32.65
C ALA A 211 -22.57 22.75 -31.22
N ILE A 212 -23.87 23.01 -31.07
CA ILE A 212 -24.52 23.24 -29.79
C ILE A 212 -24.74 21.91 -29.03
N ALA A 213 -24.32 21.85 -27.77
CA ALA A 213 -24.65 20.75 -26.86
C ALA A 213 -26.04 21.05 -26.26
N SER A 214 -27.08 20.43 -26.81
CA SER A 214 -28.48 20.74 -26.51
C SER A 214 -29.27 19.45 -26.23
N GLY A 215 -29.48 19.13 -24.96
CA GLY A 215 -30.19 17.92 -24.55
C GLY A 215 -30.12 17.68 -23.03
N PRO A 216 -30.82 16.65 -22.51
CA PRO A 216 -30.58 16.17 -21.17
C PRO A 216 -29.15 15.62 -21.06
N SER A 217 -28.53 15.81 -19.90
CA SER A 217 -27.19 15.33 -19.58
C SER A 217 -27.08 15.09 -18.08
N THR A 218 -26.48 13.97 -17.67
CA THR A 218 -26.24 13.62 -16.27
C THR A 218 -24.76 13.75 -15.95
N VAL A 219 -24.42 14.53 -14.92
CA VAL A 219 -23.08 14.52 -14.32
C VAL A 219 -23.10 13.61 -13.10
N LYS A 220 -22.17 12.65 -13.02
CA LYS A 220 -21.98 11.74 -11.89
C LYS A 220 -20.67 12.06 -11.20
N LEU A 221 -20.67 12.11 -9.86
CA LEU A 221 -19.48 12.29 -9.04
C LEU A 221 -19.17 10.98 -8.30
N TYR A 222 -17.95 10.50 -8.45
CA TYR A 222 -17.43 9.31 -7.80
C TYR A 222 -16.26 9.65 -6.88
N ILE A 223 -15.98 8.76 -5.93
CA ILE A 223 -14.78 8.75 -5.09
C ILE A 223 -13.99 7.46 -5.35
N SER A 224 -12.67 7.58 -5.44
CA SER A 224 -11.81 6.56 -6.05
C SER A 224 -10.40 6.53 -5.46
N THR A 225 -9.77 5.35 -5.47
CA THR A 225 -8.38 5.14 -5.03
C THR A 225 -7.34 5.39 -6.12
N ASP A 226 -7.69 5.26 -7.41
CA ASP A 226 -6.74 5.44 -8.53
C ASP A 226 -7.18 6.45 -9.60
N GLY A 227 -8.39 6.99 -9.50
CA GLY A 227 -8.92 8.01 -10.39
C GLY A 227 -9.42 7.48 -11.74
N GLN A 228 -9.74 6.18 -11.84
CA GLN A 228 -10.24 5.52 -13.05
C GLN A 228 -11.51 4.67 -12.77
N ILE A 229 -12.68 5.21 -13.17
CA ILE A 229 -14.03 4.65 -12.91
C ILE A 229 -14.09 3.13 -13.12
N ASP A 230 -14.24 2.38 -12.03
CA ASP A 230 -14.40 0.92 -12.04
C ASP A 230 -15.47 0.41 -11.04
N SER A 231 -15.39 -0.87 -10.65
CA SER A 231 -16.30 -1.53 -9.71
C SER A 231 -15.94 -1.35 -8.22
N ASN A 232 -14.78 -0.77 -7.90
CA ASN A 232 -14.32 -0.48 -6.55
C ASN A 232 -14.51 0.99 -6.16
N ASP A 233 -14.79 1.86 -7.13
CA ASP A 233 -15.20 3.26 -6.89
C ASP A 233 -16.65 3.36 -6.38
N ALA A 234 -16.94 4.36 -5.55
CA ALA A 234 -18.30 4.62 -5.06
C ALA A 234 -18.89 5.90 -5.69
N LEU A 235 -20.15 5.82 -6.13
CA LEU A 235 -20.91 6.98 -6.59
C LEU A 235 -21.35 7.83 -5.39
N LEU A 236 -20.84 9.06 -5.29
CA LEU A 236 -21.18 10.02 -4.24
C LEU A 236 -22.52 10.71 -4.48
N THR A 237 -22.77 11.16 -5.71
CA THR A 237 -23.98 11.91 -6.09
C THR A 237 -24.12 12.01 -7.62
N SER A 238 -25.28 12.42 -8.11
CA SER A 238 -25.49 12.73 -9.53
C SER A 238 -26.48 13.89 -9.72
N VAL A 239 -26.24 14.70 -10.75
CA VAL A 239 -27.07 15.85 -11.13
C VAL A 239 -27.38 15.78 -12.61
N SER A 240 -28.65 15.58 -12.95
CA SER A 240 -29.14 15.68 -14.33
C SER A 240 -29.66 17.08 -14.63
N THR A 241 -29.27 17.64 -15.77
CA THR A 241 -29.68 18.96 -16.26
C THR A 241 -30.00 18.92 -17.75
N ASN A 242 -30.66 19.95 -18.29
CA ASN A 242 -30.76 20.12 -19.74
C ASN A 242 -29.71 21.15 -20.17
N LEU A 243 -28.65 20.68 -20.82
CA LEU A 243 -27.61 21.52 -21.40
C LEU A 243 -28.14 22.25 -22.64
N ASN A 244 -27.60 23.44 -22.87
CA ASN A 244 -27.82 24.25 -24.07
C ASN A 244 -26.60 25.16 -24.30
N LEU A 245 -25.43 24.54 -24.50
CA LEU A 245 -24.13 25.20 -24.57
C LEU A 245 -23.70 25.38 -26.02
N ASN A 246 -23.50 26.62 -26.47
CA ASN A 246 -22.83 26.89 -27.74
C ASN A 246 -21.34 26.50 -27.66
N ALA A 247 -20.68 26.40 -28.82
CA ALA A 247 -19.23 26.18 -28.89
C ALA A 247 -18.46 27.20 -28.03
N GLY A 248 -17.56 26.71 -27.18
CA GLY A 248 -16.78 27.50 -26.22
C GLY A 248 -17.54 27.98 -24.98
N GLN A 249 -18.78 27.54 -24.74
CA GLN A 249 -19.52 27.86 -23.52
C GLN A 249 -19.42 26.77 -22.45
N SER A 250 -19.48 27.20 -21.19
CA SER A 250 -19.45 26.35 -20.01
C SER A 250 -20.65 26.61 -19.10
N VAL A 251 -21.02 25.62 -18.30
CA VAL A 251 -21.88 25.75 -17.12
C VAL A 251 -21.20 25.11 -15.91
N THR A 252 -21.30 25.75 -14.75
CA THR A 252 -20.86 25.16 -13.47
C THR A 252 -22.06 24.51 -12.79
N LEU A 253 -21.90 23.29 -12.33
CA LEU A 253 -22.87 22.56 -11.52
C LEU A 253 -22.26 22.30 -10.14
N ASP A 254 -22.97 22.64 -9.07
CA ASP A 254 -22.62 22.29 -7.70
C ASP A 254 -23.17 20.89 -7.36
N LEU A 255 -22.27 19.92 -7.15
CA LEU A 255 -22.63 18.55 -6.79
C LEU A 255 -22.41 18.35 -5.28
N GLN A 256 -23.49 18.51 -4.52
CA GLN A 256 -23.53 18.20 -3.09
C GLN A 256 -23.64 16.69 -2.86
N TYR A 257 -22.88 16.19 -1.87
CA TYR A 257 -22.80 14.77 -1.54
C TYR A 257 -22.61 14.53 -0.03
N GLN A 258 -22.83 13.28 0.38
CA GLN A 258 -22.47 12.75 1.69
C GLN A 258 -21.36 11.71 1.49
N ASN A 259 -20.38 11.66 2.40
CA ASN A 259 -19.41 10.56 2.43
C ASN A 259 -20.04 9.29 3.04
N ASN A 260 -20.97 8.67 2.31
CA ASN A 260 -21.58 7.39 2.68
C ASN A 260 -20.76 6.21 2.12
N THR A 261 -19.43 6.34 2.08
CA THR A 261 -18.55 5.42 1.32
C THR A 261 -17.47 4.81 2.20
N SER A 262 -17.15 3.55 1.91
CA SER A 262 -16.14 2.75 2.62
C SER A 262 -14.93 2.41 1.75
N VAL A 263 -14.85 3.01 0.55
CA VAL A 263 -13.90 2.62 -0.51
C VAL A 263 -12.53 3.29 -0.42
N ILE A 264 -12.39 4.33 0.41
CA ILE A 264 -11.16 5.12 0.59
C ILE A 264 -10.73 5.16 2.06
N ALA A 265 -9.44 5.41 2.30
CA ALA A 265 -8.93 5.93 3.56
C ALA A 265 -9.02 7.47 3.57
N PRO A 266 -9.10 8.13 4.75
CA PRO A 266 -9.46 9.56 4.83
C PRO A 266 -8.38 10.56 4.38
N GLY A 267 -7.16 10.08 4.07
CA GLY A 267 -6.05 10.88 3.54
C GLY A 267 -6.25 11.34 2.11
N ALA A 268 -5.32 10.99 1.21
CA ALA A 268 -5.41 11.39 -0.19
C ALA A 268 -6.16 10.39 -1.07
N TYR A 269 -7.14 10.89 -1.83
CA TYR A 269 -8.03 10.12 -2.71
C TYR A 269 -8.45 10.94 -3.94
N PHE A 270 -9.02 10.28 -4.95
CA PHE A 270 -9.52 10.94 -6.15
C PHE A 270 -11.03 11.22 -6.04
N LEU A 271 -11.43 12.42 -6.46
CA LEU A 271 -12.79 12.67 -6.93
C LEU A 271 -12.79 12.56 -8.47
N ILE A 272 -13.78 11.86 -9.02
CA ILE A 272 -13.97 11.72 -10.47
C ILE A 272 -15.34 12.30 -10.85
N ALA A 273 -15.37 13.21 -11.81
CA ALA A 273 -16.60 13.69 -12.43
C ALA A 273 -16.73 13.12 -13.84
N GLN A 274 -17.82 12.41 -14.10
CA GLN A 274 -18.22 11.98 -15.43
C GLN A 274 -19.32 12.91 -15.94
N VAL A 275 -19.03 13.65 -16.99
CA VAL A 275 -19.98 14.45 -17.78
C VAL A 275 -20.70 13.52 -18.78
N ASP A 276 -21.92 13.89 -19.18
CA ASP A 276 -22.83 13.10 -20.01
C ASP A 276 -22.83 11.59 -19.72
N ALA A 277 -22.89 11.26 -18.43
CA ALA A 277 -22.64 9.92 -17.91
C ALA A 277 -23.67 8.84 -18.29
N ASP A 278 -24.65 9.20 -19.12
CA ASP A 278 -25.68 8.34 -19.70
C ASP A 278 -25.65 8.34 -21.26
N ASN A 279 -24.65 9.00 -21.86
CA ASN A 279 -24.39 9.12 -23.31
C ASN A 279 -25.62 9.61 -24.13
N GLN A 280 -26.28 10.67 -23.65
CA GLN A 280 -27.53 11.22 -24.19
C GLN A 280 -27.31 12.34 -25.21
N ILE A 281 -26.18 13.04 -25.16
CA ILE A 281 -25.73 13.98 -26.18
C ILE A 281 -24.70 13.24 -27.05
N ALA A 282 -24.84 13.30 -28.37
CA ALA A 282 -23.92 12.62 -29.31
C ALA A 282 -22.78 13.57 -29.73
N GLU A 283 -21.54 13.12 -29.55
CA GLU A 283 -20.37 14.00 -29.44
C GLU A 283 -19.32 13.74 -30.52
N GLN A 284 -18.36 14.65 -30.71
CA GLN A 284 -17.21 14.38 -31.59
C GLN A 284 -16.26 13.34 -30.98
N VAL A 285 -16.15 13.33 -29.66
CA VAL A 285 -15.35 12.40 -28.87
C VAL A 285 -16.15 12.09 -27.60
N GLU A 286 -16.40 10.82 -27.34
CA GLU A 286 -17.20 10.36 -26.19
C GLU A 286 -16.31 10.03 -24.97
N THR A 287 -14.98 9.95 -25.16
CA THR A 287 -14.01 9.36 -24.23
C THR A 287 -13.27 10.36 -23.34
N ASN A 288 -13.54 11.66 -23.49
CA ASN A 288 -12.98 12.79 -22.74
C ASN A 288 -13.98 13.42 -21.75
N ASN A 289 -15.16 12.82 -21.62
CA ASN A 289 -16.19 13.22 -20.67
C ASN A 289 -15.84 12.92 -19.19
N VAL A 290 -14.78 12.16 -18.92
CA VAL A 290 -14.30 11.85 -17.56
C VAL A 290 -13.15 12.76 -17.17
N THR A 291 -13.23 13.37 -15.99
CA THR A 291 -12.16 14.16 -15.37
C THR A 291 -11.95 13.71 -13.92
N SER A 292 -10.71 13.61 -13.46
CA SER A 292 -10.40 13.24 -12.07
C SER A 292 -9.42 14.23 -11.43
N LYS A 293 -9.51 14.35 -10.11
CA LYS A 293 -8.63 15.19 -9.30
C LYS A 293 -8.31 14.49 -7.99
N LEU A 294 -7.02 14.29 -7.74
CA LEU A 294 -6.47 13.92 -6.43
C LEU A 294 -6.66 15.08 -5.45
N VAL A 295 -7.06 14.77 -4.22
CA VAL A 295 -7.22 15.70 -3.10
C VAL A 295 -6.76 15.03 -1.81
N SER A 296 -6.14 15.79 -0.92
CA SER A 296 -5.93 15.39 0.48
C SER A 296 -7.18 15.75 1.31
N GLY A 297 -7.53 14.95 2.32
CA GLY A 297 -8.70 15.19 3.18
C GLY A 297 -8.62 16.49 3.99
N LEU A 298 -9.72 16.90 4.62
CA LEU A 298 -9.65 18.00 5.59
C LEU A 298 -9.15 17.48 6.94
N ASN A 299 -8.32 18.31 7.59
CA ASN A 299 -7.64 18.01 8.85
C ASN A 299 -6.64 16.83 8.76
N THR A 300 -6.26 16.38 7.56
CA THR A 300 -5.17 15.43 7.36
C THR A 300 -3.80 16.13 7.39
N ASN A 301 -2.74 15.33 7.38
CA ASN A 301 -1.37 15.78 7.21
C ASN A 301 -0.59 14.78 6.35
N ALA A 302 0.65 15.12 6.01
CA ALA A 302 1.50 14.34 5.11
C ALA A 302 1.71 12.86 5.52
N VAL A 303 1.53 12.47 6.80
CA VAL A 303 1.59 11.06 7.22
C VAL A 303 0.31 10.32 6.82
N ILE A 304 -0.86 10.88 7.18
CA ILE A 304 -2.18 10.34 6.82
C ILE A 304 -2.34 10.26 5.29
N ASP A 305 -1.97 11.32 4.57
CA ASP A 305 -2.11 11.36 3.11
C ASP A 305 -1.27 10.30 2.41
N TRP A 306 -0.04 10.08 2.87
CA TRP A 306 0.86 9.07 2.28
C TRP A 306 0.59 7.64 2.75
N ASN A 307 -0.01 7.45 3.94
CA ASN A 307 -0.58 6.16 4.34
C ASN A 307 -1.78 5.79 3.44
N ALA A 308 -2.69 6.72 3.17
CA ALA A 308 -3.80 6.49 2.23
C ALA A 308 -3.29 6.16 0.81
N ILE A 309 -2.25 6.84 0.32
CA ILE A 309 -1.60 6.51 -0.96
C ILE A 309 -0.93 5.13 -0.95
N ALA A 310 -0.39 4.66 0.18
CA ALA A 310 0.09 3.29 0.31
C ALA A 310 -1.04 2.27 0.13
N LEU A 311 -2.19 2.48 0.80
CA LEU A 311 -3.37 1.61 0.70
C LEU A 311 -3.99 1.63 -0.71
N ASN A 312 -4.11 2.81 -1.32
CA ASN A 312 -4.55 2.97 -2.71
C ASN A 312 -3.63 2.21 -3.69
N ALA A 313 -2.32 2.25 -3.47
CA ALA A 313 -1.34 1.52 -4.29
C ALA A 313 -1.43 0.00 -4.09
N ILE A 314 -1.66 -0.48 -2.86
CA ILE A 314 -1.90 -1.90 -2.54
C ILE A 314 -3.11 -2.44 -3.31
N GLN A 315 -4.22 -1.71 -3.28
CA GLN A 315 -5.45 -2.03 -4.03
C GLN A 315 -5.22 -1.99 -5.55
N ALA A 316 -4.48 -1.01 -6.06
CA ALA A 316 -4.14 -0.91 -7.48
C ALA A 316 -3.19 -2.03 -7.97
N GLU A 317 -2.29 -2.57 -7.12
CA GLU A 317 -1.54 -3.80 -7.42
C GLU A 317 -2.48 -5.01 -7.52
N GLY A 318 -3.53 -5.05 -6.69
CA GLY A 318 -4.62 -6.04 -6.73
C GLY A 318 -5.40 -6.01 -8.04
N LYS A 319 -5.98 -4.85 -8.37
CA LYS A 319 -6.67 -4.54 -9.64
C LYS A 319 -5.81 -4.89 -10.86
N ALA A 320 -4.50 -4.70 -10.77
CA ALA A 320 -3.54 -5.03 -11.82
C ALA A 320 -3.04 -6.50 -11.80
N GLY A 321 -3.70 -7.40 -11.06
CA GLY A 321 -3.47 -8.85 -11.07
C GLY A 321 -2.16 -9.31 -10.42
N ARG A 322 -1.49 -8.45 -9.65
CA ARG A 322 -0.26 -8.79 -8.91
C ARG A 322 -0.58 -9.08 -7.44
N GLY A 323 -1.30 -8.16 -6.80
CA GLY A 323 -1.75 -8.22 -5.41
C GLY A 323 -0.61 -8.12 -4.39
N VAL A 324 -0.91 -7.55 -3.23
CA VAL A 324 0.02 -7.54 -2.08
C VAL A 324 -0.52 -8.51 -1.02
N PRO A 325 0.13 -9.66 -0.74
CA PRO A 325 -0.30 -10.58 0.31
C PRO A 325 -0.04 -10.01 1.72
N PRO A 326 -0.72 -10.49 2.78
CA PRO A 326 -0.58 -9.97 4.15
C PRO A 326 0.87 -9.87 4.64
N THR A 327 1.70 -10.84 4.31
CA THR A 327 3.14 -10.91 4.63
C THR A 327 3.93 -9.72 4.06
N VAL A 328 3.89 -9.54 2.74
CA VAL A 328 4.60 -8.46 2.04
C VAL A 328 3.99 -7.09 2.39
N GLY A 329 2.68 -7.07 2.66
CA GLY A 329 1.89 -5.87 2.94
C GLY A 329 2.18 -5.24 4.29
N SER A 330 2.16 -6.00 5.38
CA SER A 330 2.52 -5.47 6.71
C SER A 330 3.97 -4.98 6.73
N ARG A 331 4.89 -5.73 6.09
CA ARG A 331 6.29 -5.29 5.88
C ARG A 331 6.40 -4.00 5.05
N LEU A 332 5.56 -3.81 4.04
CA LEU A 332 5.52 -2.57 3.24
C LEU A 332 5.10 -1.38 4.11
N MET A 333 4.02 -1.52 4.89
CA MET A 333 3.55 -0.46 5.78
C MET A 333 4.60 -0.14 6.85
N ALA A 334 5.24 -1.15 7.45
CA ALA A 334 6.33 -0.95 8.41
C ALA A 334 7.54 -0.21 7.81
N LEU A 335 7.93 -0.53 6.56
CA LEU A 335 8.98 0.19 5.83
C LEU A 335 8.62 1.67 5.60
N VAL A 336 7.36 1.99 5.29
CA VAL A 336 6.91 3.38 5.09
C VAL A 336 6.92 4.11 6.44
N SER A 337 6.27 3.56 7.45
CA SER A 337 6.08 4.25 8.73
C SER A 337 7.37 4.42 9.52
N THR A 338 8.32 3.47 9.49
CA THR A 338 9.64 3.66 10.14
C THR A 338 10.51 4.70 9.42
N ALA A 339 10.51 4.70 8.08
CA ALA A 339 11.21 5.73 7.30
C ALA A 339 10.63 7.13 7.53
N VAL A 340 9.31 7.24 7.67
CA VAL A 340 8.61 8.48 8.04
C VAL A 340 8.96 8.88 9.48
N TYR A 341 8.83 7.99 10.46
CA TYR A 341 9.14 8.26 11.86
C TYR A 341 10.57 8.75 12.06
N ASP A 342 11.58 8.05 11.54
CA ASP A 342 12.97 8.50 11.62
C ASP A 342 13.20 9.85 10.90
N THR A 343 12.44 10.13 9.84
CA THR A 343 12.48 11.43 9.16
C THR A 343 11.90 12.54 10.03
N VAL A 344 10.86 12.28 10.82
CA VAL A 344 10.28 13.25 11.77
C VAL A 344 11.17 13.44 12.99
N GLN A 345 11.69 12.36 13.58
CA GLN A 345 12.62 12.42 14.72
C GLN A 345 13.91 13.16 14.41
N ALA A 346 14.35 13.19 13.14
CA ALA A 346 15.48 14.00 12.71
C ALA A 346 15.27 15.53 12.87
N PHE A 347 14.04 16.00 13.03
CA PHE A 347 13.72 17.40 13.36
C PHE A 347 13.45 17.59 14.87
N ASN A 348 13.10 16.52 15.61
CA ASN A 348 12.76 16.57 17.03
C ASN A 348 13.51 15.51 17.85
N THR A 349 14.60 15.91 18.50
CA THR A 349 15.47 15.01 19.28
C THR A 349 14.96 14.69 20.70
N LEU A 350 13.71 15.03 21.04
CA LEU A 350 13.10 14.71 22.34
C LEU A 350 12.78 13.21 22.52
N TYR A 351 12.46 12.50 21.43
CA TYR A 351 12.16 11.06 21.43
C TYR A 351 13.14 10.34 20.47
N PRO A 352 13.55 9.10 20.76
CA PRO A 352 14.56 8.40 19.97
C PRO A 352 14.04 8.04 18.57
N SER A 353 14.93 8.14 17.57
CA SER A 353 14.80 7.46 16.28
C SER A 353 14.69 5.94 16.48
N TYR A 354 13.89 5.27 15.65
CA TYR A 354 13.81 3.82 15.56
C TYR A 354 15.14 3.20 15.14
N ALA A 355 15.75 3.69 14.05
CA ALA A 355 17.04 3.18 13.57
C ALA A 355 17.94 4.23 12.91
N VAL A 356 17.38 5.12 12.10
CA VAL A 356 18.14 6.11 11.31
C VAL A 356 18.31 7.41 12.09
N ASN A 357 19.31 7.44 12.98
CA ASN A 357 19.63 8.60 13.81
C ASN A 357 20.47 9.64 13.04
N VAL A 358 19.78 10.59 12.39
CA VAL A 358 20.38 11.74 11.71
C VAL A 358 19.69 13.04 12.15
N ASN A 359 20.30 14.20 11.91
CA ASN A 359 19.69 15.51 12.18
C ASN A 359 19.32 16.21 10.88
N ALA A 360 18.14 16.83 10.82
CA ALA A 360 17.68 17.60 9.69
C ALA A 360 18.53 18.87 9.46
N PRO A 361 18.90 19.23 8.22
CA PRO A 361 19.60 20.48 7.94
C PRO A 361 18.73 21.71 8.24
N GLY A 362 19.35 22.83 8.64
CA GLY A 362 18.62 24.10 8.84
C GLY A 362 17.99 24.64 7.53
N ASN A 363 16.80 25.25 7.66
CA ASN A 363 15.94 25.64 6.53
C ASN A 363 15.63 24.44 5.61
N THR A 364 14.85 23.50 6.15
CA THR A 364 14.36 22.27 5.53
C THR A 364 12.91 22.10 5.95
N SER A 365 12.02 21.72 5.01
CA SER A 365 10.61 21.49 5.28
C SER A 365 10.40 20.09 5.86
N LEU A 366 9.70 20.00 7.00
CA LEU A 366 9.36 18.73 7.66
C LEU A 366 8.33 17.93 6.85
N GLU A 367 7.24 18.57 6.43
CA GLU A 367 6.17 17.92 5.66
C GLU A 367 6.71 17.37 4.33
N MET A 368 7.49 18.15 3.58
CA MET A 368 8.13 17.65 2.36
C MET A 368 9.18 16.56 2.61
N ALA A 369 9.73 16.45 3.83
CA ALA A 369 10.59 15.33 4.19
C ALA A 369 9.79 14.05 4.40
N VAL A 370 8.64 14.10 5.08
CA VAL A 370 7.68 12.98 5.16
C VAL A 370 7.26 12.52 3.75
N VAL A 371 6.88 13.46 2.88
CA VAL A 371 6.56 13.21 1.45
C VAL A 371 7.73 12.51 0.74
N GLY A 372 8.97 12.97 0.96
CA GLY A 372 10.16 12.38 0.35
C GLY A 372 10.45 10.95 0.82
N ALA A 373 10.28 10.69 2.12
CA ALA A 373 10.52 9.37 2.70
C ALA A 373 9.48 8.34 2.22
N ALA A 374 8.19 8.66 2.34
CA ALA A 374 7.11 7.79 1.90
C ALA A 374 7.16 7.52 0.38
N TYR A 375 7.35 8.57 -0.44
CA TYR A 375 7.56 8.44 -1.88
C TYR A 375 8.72 7.47 -2.19
N ARG A 376 9.84 7.56 -1.47
CA ARG A 376 11.04 6.76 -1.75
C ARG A 376 10.85 5.29 -1.43
N VAL A 377 10.17 4.95 -0.33
CA VAL A 377 9.83 3.57 0.00
C VAL A 377 8.84 3.01 -1.03
N LEU A 378 7.72 3.70 -1.24
CA LEU A 378 6.63 3.23 -2.09
C LEU A 378 7.05 3.06 -3.56
N SER A 379 7.78 4.03 -4.13
CA SER A 379 8.32 3.93 -5.50
C SER A 379 9.35 2.81 -5.69
N THR A 380 9.99 2.35 -4.61
CA THR A 380 10.91 1.19 -4.62
C THR A 380 10.13 -0.12 -4.60
N GLN A 381 9.22 -0.29 -3.64
CA GLN A 381 8.54 -1.56 -3.40
C GLN A 381 7.43 -1.80 -4.45
N LEU A 382 6.61 -0.78 -4.74
CA LEU A 382 5.45 -0.87 -5.64
C LEU A 382 5.68 -0.10 -6.95
N SER A 383 6.78 -0.40 -7.65
CA SER A 383 7.21 0.36 -8.84
C SER A 383 6.20 0.43 -10.01
N GLY A 384 5.15 -0.40 -10.00
CA GLY A 384 4.00 -0.29 -10.91
C GLY A 384 3.18 0.99 -10.71
N GLN A 385 3.07 1.47 -9.46
CA GLN A 385 2.21 2.59 -9.07
C GLN A 385 2.92 3.96 -9.09
N ASN A 386 4.08 4.05 -9.76
CA ASN A 386 4.86 5.29 -9.88
C ASN A 386 4.05 6.50 -10.42
N ASN A 387 2.98 6.28 -11.19
CA ASN A 387 2.11 7.36 -11.67
C ASN A 387 1.22 7.94 -10.55
N LEU A 388 0.78 7.12 -9.60
CA LEU A 388 0.04 7.56 -8.41
C LEU A 388 0.97 8.34 -7.48
N PHE A 389 2.18 7.81 -7.21
CA PHE A 389 3.15 8.47 -6.33
C PHE A 389 3.62 9.82 -6.86
N LEU A 390 3.85 9.95 -8.17
CA LEU A 390 4.19 11.24 -8.78
C LEU A 390 3.04 12.26 -8.74
N GLN A 391 1.78 11.80 -8.81
CA GLN A 391 0.62 12.68 -8.61
C GLN A 391 0.53 13.17 -7.16
N GLN A 392 0.75 12.31 -6.14
CA GLN A 392 0.74 12.79 -4.75
C GLN A 392 1.92 13.74 -4.46
N VAL A 393 3.13 13.50 -5.00
CA VAL A 393 4.23 14.47 -4.87
C VAL A 393 3.87 15.83 -5.49
N ALA A 394 3.07 15.86 -6.55
CA ALA A 394 2.56 17.10 -7.12
C ALA A 394 1.45 17.72 -6.24
N ASN A 395 0.58 16.91 -5.63
CA ASN A 395 -0.50 17.39 -4.75
C ASN A 395 0.05 17.98 -3.44
N SER A 396 0.91 17.25 -2.72
CA SER A 396 1.53 17.74 -1.49
C SER A 396 2.34 19.04 -1.72
N ARG A 397 2.94 19.23 -2.91
CA ARG A 397 3.62 20.49 -3.30
C ARG A 397 2.69 21.65 -3.66
N ALA A 398 1.40 21.40 -3.87
CA ALA A 398 0.40 22.45 -4.02
C ALA A 398 -0.22 22.85 -2.66
N GLU A 399 -0.14 21.96 -1.67
CA GLU A 399 -0.74 22.10 -0.34
C GLU A 399 0.25 22.65 0.70
N ILE A 400 1.51 22.20 0.66
CA ILE A 400 2.61 22.67 1.51
C ILE A 400 3.14 24.00 0.97
N LEU A 401 3.07 25.07 1.78
CA LEU A 401 3.36 26.45 1.37
C LEU A 401 4.68 27.00 1.97
N ASP A 402 5.70 26.15 2.01
CA ASP A 402 7.04 26.48 2.49
C ASP A 402 7.84 27.29 1.44
N SER A 403 9.11 27.59 1.73
CA SER A 403 10.02 28.06 0.67
C SER A 403 10.45 26.88 -0.22
N ALA A 404 10.48 27.07 -1.55
CA ALA A 404 10.91 26.04 -2.50
C ALA A 404 12.31 25.44 -2.19
N THR A 405 13.20 26.22 -1.55
CA THR A 405 14.49 25.74 -1.03
C THR A 405 14.32 24.77 0.15
N ALA A 406 13.44 25.10 1.10
CA ALA A 406 13.12 24.23 2.24
C ALA A 406 12.37 22.97 1.79
N GLU A 407 11.41 23.07 0.87
CA GLU A 407 10.73 21.92 0.25
C GLU A 407 11.72 20.97 -0.45
N SER A 408 12.62 21.53 -1.27
CA SER A 408 13.60 20.76 -2.05
C SER A 408 14.56 20.03 -1.12
N ARG A 409 15.02 20.70 -0.05
CA ARG A 409 15.83 20.06 1.00
C ARG A 409 15.05 18.97 1.73
N GLY A 410 13.81 19.23 2.11
CA GLY A 410 12.94 18.27 2.80
C GLY A 410 12.80 16.99 2.00
N PHE A 411 12.32 17.09 0.76
CA PHE A 411 12.11 15.94 -0.13
C PHE A 411 13.37 15.10 -0.33
N ASN A 412 14.53 15.73 -0.55
CA ASN A 412 15.80 15.02 -0.70
C ASN A 412 16.32 14.42 0.63
N PHE A 413 16.02 15.04 1.76
CA PHE A 413 16.36 14.53 3.10
C PHE A 413 15.51 13.32 3.49
N GLY A 414 14.19 13.34 3.21
CA GLY A 414 13.34 12.16 3.36
C GLY A 414 13.77 10.98 2.48
N ILE A 415 14.17 11.26 1.24
CA ILE A 415 14.78 10.25 0.35
C ILE A 415 16.05 9.64 0.97
N LEU A 416 16.89 10.44 1.63
CA LEU A 416 18.09 9.97 2.33
C LEU A 416 17.74 9.01 3.47
N VAL A 417 16.82 9.41 4.37
CA VAL A 417 16.41 8.57 5.52
C VAL A 417 15.78 7.26 5.03
N ALA A 418 14.83 7.34 4.10
CA ALA A 418 14.20 6.14 3.53
C ALA A 418 15.17 5.20 2.80
N ASN A 419 16.23 5.72 2.16
CA ASN A 419 17.29 4.87 1.62
C ASN A 419 18.04 4.10 2.73
N GLN A 420 18.30 4.71 3.88
CA GLN A 420 18.93 4.03 5.01
C GLN A 420 17.99 2.99 5.62
N SER A 421 16.71 3.31 5.83
CA SER A 421 15.69 2.35 6.31
C SER A 421 15.54 1.14 5.37
N LEU A 422 15.54 1.36 4.04
CA LEU A 422 15.53 0.29 3.04
C LEU A 422 16.82 -0.55 3.07
N ASN A 423 17.99 0.07 3.24
CA ASN A 423 19.27 -0.63 3.30
C ASN A 423 19.35 -1.57 4.52
N LEU A 424 18.89 -1.12 5.69
CA LEU A 424 18.80 -1.95 6.92
C LEU A 424 17.97 -3.22 6.70
N ARG A 425 16.91 -3.14 5.89
CA ARG A 425 15.99 -4.25 5.60
C ARG A 425 16.29 -4.98 4.28
N THR A 426 17.49 -4.84 3.70
CA THR A 426 17.85 -5.47 2.41
C THR A 426 18.07 -6.99 2.49
N ASN A 427 18.57 -7.49 3.62
CA ASN A 427 18.89 -8.91 3.82
C ASN A 427 18.00 -9.59 4.87
N ASP A 428 16.84 -9.00 5.16
CA ASP A 428 15.98 -9.31 6.30
C ASP A 428 15.15 -10.61 6.18
N GLY A 429 15.65 -11.61 5.43
CA GLY A 429 14.95 -12.86 5.15
C GLY A 429 13.78 -12.76 4.16
N SER A 430 13.19 -11.58 3.93
CA SER A 430 11.94 -11.42 3.15
C SER A 430 12.01 -11.83 1.68
N SER A 431 13.23 -11.94 1.12
CA SER A 431 13.48 -12.43 -0.24
C SER A 431 13.53 -13.97 -0.36
N ASN A 432 13.40 -14.71 0.76
CA ASN A 432 13.48 -16.17 0.80
C ASN A 432 12.24 -16.84 0.18
N ASN A 433 12.30 -17.04 -1.13
CA ASN A 433 11.30 -17.74 -1.93
C ASN A 433 11.64 -19.23 -2.13
N THR A 434 12.29 -19.88 -1.16
CA THR A 434 12.58 -21.33 -1.21
C THR A 434 11.25 -22.11 -1.29
N PRO A 435 11.05 -23.00 -2.29
CA PRO A 435 9.79 -23.70 -2.47
C PRO A 435 9.43 -24.61 -1.29
N TYR A 436 8.22 -24.44 -0.76
CA TYR A 436 7.68 -25.29 0.30
C TYR A 436 7.51 -26.73 -0.18
N THR A 437 7.96 -27.68 0.63
CA THR A 437 7.70 -29.12 0.45
C THR A 437 7.01 -29.64 1.70
N PRO A 438 5.70 -29.99 1.66
CA PRO A 438 4.99 -30.42 2.85
C PRO A 438 5.51 -31.79 3.35
N PRO A 439 5.61 -31.99 4.68
CA PRO A 439 6.07 -33.25 5.24
C PRO A 439 5.06 -34.40 5.04
N SER A 440 5.56 -35.62 5.18
CA SER A 440 4.74 -36.82 5.31
C SER A 440 4.00 -36.83 6.64
N GLY A 441 2.69 -37.05 6.63
CA GLY A 441 1.86 -37.13 7.84
C GLY A 441 0.37 -37.18 7.51
N ALA A 442 -0.42 -37.81 8.38
CA ALA A 442 -1.86 -38.00 8.18
C ALA A 442 -2.66 -36.70 8.39
N TYR A 443 -2.24 -35.83 9.32
CA TYR A 443 -2.86 -34.53 9.62
C TYR A 443 -1.83 -33.41 9.43
N VAL A 444 -1.71 -32.94 8.17
CA VAL A 444 -0.72 -31.95 7.70
C VAL A 444 -1.32 -31.17 6.53
N TRP A 445 -1.30 -29.83 6.60
CA TRP A 445 -1.71 -28.93 5.53
C TRP A 445 -0.83 -29.09 4.27
N ARG A 446 -1.47 -29.01 3.10
CA ARG A 446 -0.79 -29.10 1.81
C ARG A 446 -1.40 -28.08 0.84
N PRO A 447 -0.59 -27.49 -0.06
CA PRO A 447 -1.12 -26.75 -1.20
C PRO A 447 -2.15 -27.58 -1.99
N GLU A 448 -3.17 -26.92 -2.51
CA GLU A 448 -4.17 -27.56 -3.38
C GLU A 448 -3.48 -28.24 -4.59
N THR A 449 -4.06 -29.33 -5.08
CA THR A 449 -3.53 -30.05 -6.27
C THR A 449 -4.14 -29.60 -7.59
N SER A 450 -5.17 -28.75 -7.54
CA SER A 450 -5.88 -28.18 -8.70
C SER A 450 -6.58 -26.88 -8.31
N GLY A 451 -7.07 -26.10 -9.29
CA GLY A 451 -7.68 -24.79 -9.02
C GLY A 451 -6.70 -23.61 -9.16
N PRO A 452 -7.13 -22.38 -8.84
CA PRO A 452 -6.31 -21.17 -9.00
C PRO A 452 -5.12 -21.11 -8.03
N THR A 453 -5.20 -21.84 -6.91
CA THR A 453 -4.22 -21.90 -5.83
C THR A 453 -3.39 -23.19 -5.83
N ALA A 454 -3.42 -23.94 -6.95
CA ALA A 454 -2.70 -25.19 -7.12
C ALA A 454 -1.17 -25.04 -6.90
N GLY A 455 -0.62 -25.78 -5.94
CA GLY A 455 0.81 -25.75 -5.60
C GLY A 455 1.28 -24.49 -4.87
N VAL A 456 0.39 -23.56 -4.50
CA VAL A 456 0.73 -22.30 -3.83
C VAL A 456 0.90 -22.51 -2.32
N ALA A 457 1.98 -21.96 -1.75
CA ALA A 457 2.20 -21.85 -0.31
C ALA A 457 2.66 -20.42 0.03
N VAL A 458 1.73 -19.56 0.43
CA VAL A 458 2.01 -18.13 0.63
C VAL A 458 2.87 -17.93 1.88
N GLY A 459 4.08 -17.42 1.69
CA GLY A 459 4.97 -17.00 2.78
C GLY A 459 5.61 -18.15 3.57
N ALA A 460 5.84 -19.32 2.96
CA ALA A 460 6.34 -20.51 3.69
C ALA A 460 7.67 -20.35 4.44
N ASN A 461 8.48 -19.33 4.13
CA ASN A 461 9.71 -19.00 4.86
C ASN A 461 9.60 -17.69 5.67
N TRP A 462 8.39 -17.11 5.79
CA TRP A 462 8.20 -15.74 6.31
C TRP A 462 8.37 -15.62 7.83
N GLY A 463 8.26 -16.73 8.56
CA GLY A 463 8.68 -16.81 9.97
C GLY A 463 10.20 -16.71 10.19
N GLY A 464 11.00 -16.71 9.11
CA GLY A 464 12.44 -16.44 9.12
C GLY A 464 12.80 -15.04 8.59
N VAL A 465 11.87 -14.09 8.64
CA VAL A 465 12.11 -12.66 8.39
C VAL A 465 12.56 -12.00 9.69
N ASP A 466 13.57 -11.14 9.64
CA ASP A 466 14.03 -10.41 10.83
C ASP A 466 12.88 -9.58 11.40
N THR A 467 12.64 -9.64 12.71
CA THR A 467 11.62 -8.81 13.36
C THR A 467 12.01 -7.33 13.35
N TRP A 468 11.05 -6.47 13.67
CA TRP A 468 11.18 -5.02 13.73
C TRP A 468 11.45 -4.53 15.15
N THR A 469 10.80 -5.16 16.14
CA THR A 469 10.70 -4.63 17.50
C THR A 469 10.84 -5.71 18.57
N ILE A 470 10.22 -6.89 18.37
CA ILE A 470 10.15 -7.93 19.42
C ILE A 470 11.47 -8.71 19.61
N GLY A 471 12.39 -8.63 18.64
CA GLY A 471 13.65 -9.38 18.67
C GLY A 471 13.46 -10.87 18.36
N ASP A 472 14.13 -11.74 19.11
CA ASP A 472 14.00 -13.19 18.93
C ASP A 472 12.59 -13.68 19.31
N ILE A 473 11.94 -14.40 18.39
CA ILE A 473 10.53 -14.79 18.52
C ILE A 473 10.33 -15.76 19.69
N ASP A 474 11.17 -16.79 19.80
CA ASP A 474 11.03 -17.82 20.84
C ASP A 474 11.32 -17.23 22.22
N GLN A 475 12.29 -16.30 22.31
CA GLN A 475 12.54 -15.52 23.52
C GLN A 475 11.35 -14.62 23.89
N PHE A 476 10.77 -13.90 22.92
CA PHE A 476 9.65 -12.98 23.16
C PHE A 476 8.39 -13.74 23.63
N VAL A 477 8.03 -14.82 22.94
CA VAL A 477 6.92 -15.71 23.29
C VAL A 477 7.10 -16.27 24.70
N SER A 478 8.29 -16.81 25.00
CA SER A 478 8.62 -17.38 26.32
C SER A 478 8.59 -16.36 27.45
N GLN A 479 9.16 -15.16 27.24
CA GLN A 479 9.22 -14.11 28.26
C GLN A 479 7.86 -13.50 28.59
N ASN A 480 6.97 -13.40 27.59
CA ASN A 480 5.62 -12.86 27.76
C ASN A 480 4.55 -13.93 28.09
N GLN A 481 4.94 -15.21 28.17
CA GLN A 481 4.02 -16.35 28.42
C GLN A 481 2.86 -16.40 27.41
N ILE A 482 3.16 -16.11 26.15
CA ILE A 482 2.21 -16.19 25.04
C ILE A 482 2.06 -17.66 24.66
N ASP A 483 0.84 -18.17 24.52
CA ASP A 483 0.63 -19.48 23.90
C ASP A 483 0.62 -19.35 22.37
N VAL A 484 1.31 -20.29 21.74
CA VAL A 484 1.48 -20.43 20.30
C VAL A 484 1.50 -21.92 19.89
N THR A 485 0.98 -22.78 20.75
CA THR A 485 0.93 -24.24 20.59
C THR A 485 -0.44 -24.66 20.09
N LEU A 486 -0.50 -25.62 19.14
CA LEU A 486 -1.78 -26.22 18.74
C LEU A 486 -2.08 -27.47 19.57
N ASP A 487 -2.95 -27.36 20.57
CA ASP A 487 -3.50 -28.50 21.30
C ASP A 487 -4.52 -29.26 20.43
N GLY A 488 -5.35 -28.56 19.65
CA GLY A 488 -6.51 -29.06 18.89
C GLY A 488 -6.22 -29.97 17.68
N ARG A 489 -5.56 -31.11 17.91
CA ARG A 489 -5.23 -32.12 16.89
C ARG A 489 -5.95 -33.45 17.17
N PRO A 490 -6.35 -34.23 16.14
CA PRO A 490 -7.05 -35.51 16.32
C PRO A 490 -6.21 -36.59 17.03
N ASP A 491 -4.89 -36.45 17.03
CA ASP A 491 -3.93 -37.38 17.65
C ASP A 491 -3.45 -36.96 19.05
N THR A 492 -3.58 -35.68 19.43
CA THR A 492 -3.21 -35.16 20.77
C THR A 492 -4.43 -34.86 21.64
N ASN A 493 -5.40 -34.11 21.12
CA ASN A 493 -6.61 -33.67 21.82
C ASN A 493 -7.86 -33.80 20.92
N PRO A 494 -8.29 -35.05 20.60
CA PRO A 494 -9.45 -35.30 19.72
C PRO A 494 -10.76 -34.68 20.23
N THR A 495 -10.87 -34.38 21.52
CA THR A 495 -12.05 -33.71 22.10
C THR A 495 -12.13 -32.24 21.68
N LEU A 496 -11.02 -31.50 21.77
CA LEU A 496 -10.96 -30.09 21.34
C LEU A 496 -11.11 -30.00 19.82
N TYR A 497 -10.30 -30.76 19.07
CA TYR A 497 -10.37 -30.84 17.61
C TYR A 497 -11.81 -31.09 17.11
N ALA A 498 -12.54 -32.05 17.69
CA ALA A 498 -13.91 -32.32 17.26
C ALA A 498 -14.89 -31.19 17.63
N GLN A 499 -14.70 -30.50 18.76
CA GLN A 499 -15.54 -29.35 19.14
C GLN A 499 -15.37 -28.18 18.16
N GLU A 500 -14.13 -27.85 17.80
CA GLU A 500 -13.85 -26.71 16.92
C GLU A 500 -14.24 -26.97 15.47
N ILE A 501 -13.96 -28.17 14.94
CA ILE A 501 -14.34 -28.53 13.57
C ILE A 501 -15.86 -28.58 13.40
N GLU A 502 -16.60 -29.05 14.40
CA GLU A 502 -18.07 -28.97 14.38
C GLU A 502 -18.60 -27.53 14.56
N GLU A 503 -17.92 -26.67 15.34
CA GLU A 503 -18.24 -25.24 15.38
C GLU A 503 -18.06 -24.60 14.00
N VAL A 504 -16.90 -24.76 13.34
CA VAL A 504 -16.66 -24.17 12.02
C VAL A 504 -17.60 -24.79 10.97
N ARG A 505 -17.91 -26.09 11.06
CA ARG A 505 -18.89 -26.72 10.16
C ARG A 505 -20.27 -26.06 10.28
N LEU A 506 -20.77 -25.90 11.49
CA LEU A 506 -22.11 -25.37 11.77
C LEU A 506 -22.22 -23.84 11.63
N TYR A 507 -21.17 -23.08 11.94
CA TYR A 507 -21.19 -21.62 11.94
C TYR A 507 -20.39 -20.97 10.79
N GLY A 508 -19.46 -21.69 10.17
CA GLY A 508 -18.63 -21.19 9.07
C GLY A 508 -19.18 -21.49 7.66
N GLY A 509 -20.16 -22.39 7.53
CA GLY A 509 -20.67 -22.84 6.24
C GLY A 509 -21.38 -21.76 5.42
N LEU A 510 -21.15 -21.75 4.11
CA LEU A 510 -21.80 -20.84 3.14
C LEU A 510 -23.32 -21.01 3.09
N GLN A 511 -23.80 -22.25 3.15
CA GLN A 511 -25.21 -22.62 3.03
C GLN A 511 -25.48 -24.00 3.65
N ASN A 512 -26.75 -24.32 3.85
CA ASN A 512 -27.17 -25.66 4.26
C ASN A 512 -26.82 -26.73 3.20
N THR A 513 -26.49 -27.93 3.66
CA THR A 513 -26.31 -29.15 2.86
C THR A 513 -27.25 -30.26 3.37
N THR A 514 -27.07 -31.50 2.90
CA THR A 514 -27.75 -32.68 3.47
C THR A 514 -27.21 -33.09 4.84
N LEU A 515 -25.99 -32.67 5.20
CA LEU A 515 -25.26 -33.08 6.43
C LEU A 515 -25.04 -31.92 7.41
N THR A 516 -25.08 -30.68 6.91
CA THR A 516 -24.82 -29.46 7.66
C THR A 516 -26.00 -28.50 7.57
N THR A 517 -26.58 -28.15 8.72
CA THR A 517 -27.49 -27.00 8.85
C THR A 517 -26.71 -25.86 9.47
N THR A 518 -26.60 -24.74 8.77
CA THR A 518 -25.89 -23.55 9.25
C THR A 518 -26.66 -22.92 10.42
N LEU A 519 -25.97 -22.67 11.53
CA LEU A 519 -26.51 -22.07 12.76
C LEU A 519 -26.15 -20.58 12.91
N ARG A 520 -25.27 -20.07 12.05
CA ARG A 520 -24.85 -18.66 12.00
C ARG A 520 -26.03 -17.72 11.76
N ASN A 521 -26.09 -16.64 12.54
CA ASN A 521 -27.11 -15.60 12.41
C ASN A 521 -26.72 -14.52 11.37
N ALA A 522 -27.58 -13.50 11.18
CA ALA A 522 -27.34 -12.44 10.21
C ALA A 522 -26.14 -11.54 10.56
N ASP A 523 -26.03 -11.10 11.81
CA ASP A 523 -24.91 -10.27 12.31
C ASP A 523 -23.57 -11.01 12.20
N GLN A 524 -23.49 -12.27 12.63
CA GLN A 524 -22.30 -13.11 12.45
C GLN A 524 -21.93 -13.31 10.97
N THR A 525 -22.88 -13.21 10.05
CA THR A 525 -22.63 -13.27 8.60
C THR A 525 -22.08 -11.93 8.09
N GLU A 526 -22.65 -10.81 8.55
CA GLU A 526 -22.16 -9.46 8.24
C GLU A 526 -20.73 -9.26 8.77
N MET A 527 -20.51 -9.55 10.04
CA MET A 527 -19.22 -9.58 10.74
C MET A 527 -18.12 -10.32 9.96
N ALA A 528 -18.42 -11.54 9.48
CA ALA A 528 -17.45 -12.33 8.73
C ALA A 528 -17.01 -11.67 7.42
N VAL A 529 -17.95 -11.02 6.72
CA VAL A 529 -17.68 -10.30 5.46
C VAL A 529 -17.02 -8.95 5.72
N PHE A 530 -17.47 -8.21 6.74
CA PHE A 530 -16.93 -6.92 7.16
C PHE A 530 -15.42 -6.98 7.40
N TRP A 531 -14.97 -8.04 8.07
CA TRP A 531 -13.56 -8.33 8.38
C TRP A 531 -12.90 -9.33 7.40
N SER A 532 -13.38 -9.38 6.13
CA SER A 532 -12.71 -10.20 5.10
C SER A 532 -11.44 -9.54 4.60
N TYR A 533 -11.54 -8.58 3.69
CA TYR A 533 -10.41 -7.94 2.98
C TYR A 533 -9.46 -8.99 2.35
N ASP A 534 -9.99 -10.16 2.01
CA ASP A 534 -9.24 -11.28 1.45
C ASP A 534 -9.10 -11.15 -0.09
N ARG A 535 -9.96 -10.33 -0.73
CA ARG A 535 -9.83 -10.01 -2.17
C ARG A 535 -8.53 -9.26 -2.45
N ALA A 536 -7.93 -9.52 -3.62
CA ALA A 536 -6.69 -8.88 -4.02
C ALA A 536 -6.81 -7.35 -4.16
N ASP A 537 -7.97 -6.87 -4.59
CA ASP A 537 -8.32 -5.48 -4.92
C ASP A 537 -8.98 -4.71 -3.76
N THR A 538 -8.57 -5.00 -2.53
CA THR A 538 -8.91 -4.24 -1.32
C THR A 538 -7.63 -3.72 -0.66
N PHE A 539 -7.75 -2.90 0.37
CA PHE A 539 -6.63 -2.50 1.24
C PHE A 539 -5.97 -3.67 1.99
N ARG A 540 -6.57 -4.88 1.95
CA ARG A 540 -6.15 -6.07 2.71
C ARG A 540 -6.32 -5.88 4.24
N PRO A 541 -6.19 -6.93 5.08
CA PRO A 541 -6.61 -6.83 6.49
C PRO A 541 -5.78 -5.86 7.34
N TYR A 542 -4.46 -5.79 7.09
CA TYR A 542 -3.59 -4.77 7.70
C TYR A 542 -4.00 -3.35 7.28
N GLY A 543 -4.49 -3.18 6.05
CA GLY A 543 -4.94 -1.91 5.51
C GLY A 543 -6.29 -1.45 6.03
N GLN A 544 -7.25 -2.36 6.29
CA GLN A 544 -8.50 -2.01 6.99
C GLN A 544 -8.23 -1.42 8.38
N LEU A 545 -7.31 -2.03 9.13
CA LEU A 545 -6.94 -1.57 10.46
C LEU A 545 -6.15 -0.26 10.41
N ASN A 546 -5.34 -0.03 9.36
CA ASN A 546 -4.74 1.28 9.08
C ASN A 546 -5.78 2.34 8.68
N GLN A 547 -6.82 1.99 7.93
CA GLN A 547 -7.91 2.89 7.56
C GLN A 547 -8.62 3.41 8.83
N ILE A 548 -9.07 2.50 9.70
CA ILE A 548 -9.75 2.86 10.96
C ILE A 548 -8.84 3.70 11.86
N ALA A 549 -7.54 3.37 11.94
CA ALA A 549 -6.57 4.17 12.70
C ALA A 549 -6.38 5.59 12.12
N GLN A 550 -6.41 5.77 10.79
CA GLN A 550 -6.37 7.10 10.15
C GLN A 550 -7.66 7.88 10.40
N GLU A 551 -8.83 7.23 10.39
CA GLU A 551 -10.12 7.86 10.67
C GLU A 551 -10.17 8.39 12.11
N ILE A 552 -9.60 7.66 13.07
CA ILE A 552 -9.54 8.08 14.48
C ILE A 552 -8.49 9.16 14.70
N ALA A 553 -7.29 9.04 14.10
CA ALA A 553 -6.26 10.07 14.16
C ALA A 553 -6.73 11.45 13.65
N VAL A 554 -7.45 11.48 12.53
CA VAL A 554 -8.02 12.72 11.97
C VAL A 554 -9.20 13.24 12.81
N ARG A 555 -9.95 12.37 13.49
CA ARG A 555 -11.04 12.76 14.40
C ARG A 555 -10.52 13.45 15.68
N GLU A 556 -9.47 12.91 16.30
CA GLU A 556 -8.82 13.55 17.45
C GLU A 556 -8.00 14.79 17.05
N GLY A 557 -7.60 14.88 15.78
CA GLY A 557 -6.85 16.02 15.23
C GLY A 557 -5.36 15.93 15.54
N ASN A 558 -4.80 14.71 15.47
CA ASN A 558 -3.38 14.43 15.68
C ASN A 558 -2.45 15.37 14.89
N THR A 559 -1.32 15.73 15.49
CA THR A 559 -0.20 16.31 14.76
C THR A 559 0.53 15.25 13.93
N LEU A 560 1.26 15.73 12.92
CA LEU A 560 2.18 14.94 12.10
C LEU A 560 3.19 14.09 12.93
N LEU A 561 3.51 14.52 14.15
CA LEU A 561 4.41 13.80 15.06
C LEU A 561 3.72 12.65 15.79
N GLU A 562 2.50 12.89 16.32
CA GLU A 562 1.69 11.85 16.95
C GLU A 562 1.33 10.76 15.94
N ASP A 563 0.97 11.13 14.71
CA ASP A 563 0.72 10.17 13.62
C ASP A 563 1.96 9.39 13.22
N ALA A 564 3.13 10.05 13.12
CA ALA A 564 4.37 9.34 12.82
C ALA A 564 4.68 8.26 13.86
N SER A 565 4.41 8.53 15.16
CA SER A 565 4.57 7.54 16.23
C SER A 565 3.50 6.44 16.15
N LEU A 566 2.23 6.81 16.03
CA LEU A 566 1.08 5.89 15.95
C LEU A 566 1.23 4.87 14.82
N PHE A 567 1.53 5.32 13.60
CA PHE A 567 1.64 4.43 12.45
C PHE A 567 2.95 3.63 12.45
N ALA A 568 4.03 4.14 13.07
CA ALA A 568 5.22 3.33 13.32
C ALA A 568 4.93 2.20 14.33
N ALA A 569 4.21 2.51 15.42
CA ALA A 569 3.75 1.53 16.40
C ALA A 569 2.87 0.45 15.74
N LEU A 570 1.79 0.87 15.08
CA LEU A 570 0.81 -0.02 14.46
C LEU A 570 1.46 -0.93 13.41
N ASN A 571 2.24 -0.36 12.48
CA ASN A 571 2.72 -1.11 11.33
C ASN A 571 3.92 -2.00 11.63
N THR A 572 4.82 -1.62 12.54
CA THR A 572 5.89 -2.53 12.99
C THR A 572 5.34 -3.68 13.83
N ALA A 573 4.38 -3.41 14.73
CA ALA A 573 3.69 -4.45 15.48
C ALA A 573 2.90 -5.41 14.56
N GLN A 574 2.20 -4.90 13.54
CA GLN A 574 1.51 -5.74 12.56
C GLN A 574 2.49 -6.59 11.75
N ALA A 575 3.65 -6.04 11.38
CA ALA A 575 4.69 -6.81 10.69
C ALA A 575 5.25 -7.94 11.58
N ASP A 576 5.56 -7.66 12.84
CA ASP A 576 6.07 -8.67 13.79
C ASP A 576 5.03 -9.75 14.11
N ALA A 577 3.79 -9.38 14.42
CA ALA A 577 2.72 -10.36 14.65
C ALA A 577 2.43 -11.23 13.41
N VAL A 578 2.56 -10.66 12.19
CA VAL A 578 2.48 -11.44 10.95
C VAL A 578 3.68 -12.36 10.76
N ILE A 579 4.89 -11.98 11.17
CA ILE A 579 6.07 -12.86 11.16
C ILE A 579 5.87 -14.04 12.12
N VAL A 580 5.43 -13.79 13.35
CA VAL A 580 5.12 -14.85 14.34
C VAL A 580 4.01 -15.76 13.82
N ALA A 581 2.88 -15.21 13.36
CA ALA A 581 1.78 -16.02 12.83
C ALA A 581 2.19 -16.86 11.59
N TRP A 582 3.12 -16.39 10.76
CA TRP A 582 3.66 -17.17 9.65
C TRP A 582 4.77 -18.15 10.03
N LYS A 583 5.48 -17.96 11.15
CA LYS A 583 6.32 -19.01 11.75
C LYS A 583 5.43 -20.19 12.12
N GLU A 584 4.43 -19.98 12.98
CA GLU A 584 3.69 -21.11 13.55
C GLU A 584 2.73 -21.78 12.57
N LYS A 585 2.30 -21.07 11.52
CA LYS A 585 1.69 -21.70 10.33
C LYS A 585 2.53 -22.83 9.78
N TYR A 586 3.81 -22.60 9.58
CA TYR A 586 4.71 -23.57 8.98
C TYR A 586 5.44 -24.44 10.03
N THR A 587 5.24 -24.17 11.32
CA THR A 587 5.50 -25.10 12.45
C THR A 587 4.39 -26.16 12.56
N GLU A 588 3.15 -25.74 12.87
CA GLU A 588 2.07 -26.65 13.29
C GLU A 588 1.33 -27.32 12.13
N LEU A 589 1.32 -26.67 10.97
CA LEU A 589 0.81 -27.20 9.70
C LEU A 589 -0.63 -27.74 9.77
N GLN A 590 -1.52 -27.08 10.52
CA GLN A 590 -2.93 -27.48 10.60
C GLN A 590 -3.62 -27.34 9.23
N PRO A 591 -4.29 -28.40 8.72
CA PRO A 591 -5.14 -28.31 7.54
C PRO A 591 -6.29 -27.30 7.74
N ARG A 592 -6.78 -26.70 6.65
CA ARG A 592 -7.89 -25.73 6.70
C ARG A 592 -9.21 -26.42 7.08
N PRO A 593 -10.20 -25.68 7.63
CA PRO A 593 -11.54 -26.23 7.85
C PRO A 593 -12.16 -26.83 6.58
N ASP A 594 -11.89 -26.26 5.39
CA ASP A 594 -12.31 -26.83 4.11
C ASP A 594 -11.60 -28.16 3.78
N ASP A 595 -10.28 -28.25 3.98
CA ASP A 595 -9.54 -29.52 3.87
C ASP A 595 -10.17 -30.59 4.78
N ILE A 596 -10.49 -30.22 6.03
CA ILE A 596 -10.95 -31.15 7.05
C ILE A 596 -12.38 -31.62 6.79
N ILE A 597 -13.31 -30.68 6.62
CA ILE A 597 -14.76 -30.93 6.49
C ILE A 597 -15.08 -31.47 5.10
N ALA A 598 -14.64 -30.80 4.03
CA ALA A 598 -15.00 -31.14 2.65
C ALA A 598 -13.93 -31.98 1.95
N GLY A 599 -12.64 -31.69 2.16
CA GLY A 599 -11.51 -32.48 1.67
C GLY A 599 -11.37 -33.86 2.35
N GLY A 600 -12.04 -34.07 3.48
CA GLY A 600 -12.38 -35.39 4.01
C GLY A 600 -11.50 -35.94 5.13
N PHE A 601 -10.70 -35.13 5.83
CA PHE A 601 -10.03 -35.61 7.06
C PHE A 601 -11.08 -36.00 8.11
N ALA A 602 -12.14 -35.19 8.29
CA ALA A 602 -13.28 -35.48 9.18
C ALA A 602 -14.12 -36.72 8.78
N ALA A 603 -13.92 -37.26 7.57
CA ALA A 603 -14.53 -38.52 7.14
C ALA A 603 -13.63 -39.75 7.40
N ASN A 604 -12.38 -39.53 7.81
CA ASN A 604 -11.34 -40.56 7.90
C ASN A 604 -10.49 -40.52 9.19
N ASP A 605 -10.70 -39.54 10.08
CA ASP A 605 -10.00 -39.40 11.37
C ASP A 605 -10.36 -40.50 12.39
N GLY A 606 -11.52 -41.14 12.22
CA GLY A 606 -12.01 -42.23 13.07
C GLY A 606 -12.80 -41.77 14.30
N LEU A 607 -13.10 -40.47 14.43
CA LEU A 607 -13.89 -39.93 15.52
C LEU A 607 -15.39 -39.96 15.18
N ALA A 608 -16.22 -40.44 16.10
CA ALA A 608 -17.69 -40.45 15.92
C ALA A 608 -18.35 -39.08 16.20
N SER A 609 -17.55 -38.05 16.46
CA SER A 609 -17.95 -36.70 16.84
C SER A 609 -17.67 -35.63 15.78
N THR A 610 -16.96 -35.97 14.70
CA THR A 610 -16.73 -35.11 13.53
C THR A 610 -17.60 -35.57 12.36
N VAL A 611 -18.01 -34.64 11.49
CA VAL A 611 -18.80 -34.95 10.29
C VAL A 611 -18.15 -34.38 9.04
N GLY A 612 -17.54 -35.25 8.24
CA GLY A 612 -17.14 -34.90 6.88
C GLY A 612 -18.35 -34.64 5.97
N ASP A 613 -18.36 -33.50 5.29
CA ASP A 613 -19.42 -33.05 4.39
C ASP A 613 -18.82 -32.54 3.06
N PRO A 614 -18.76 -33.37 2.00
CA PRO A 614 -18.12 -33.01 0.73
C PRO A 614 -18.90 -31.99 -0.10
N ASN A 615 -20.01 -31.44 0.41
CA ASN A 615 -20.76 -30.34 -0.20
C ASN A 615 -20.65 -29.04 0.60
N TRP A 616 -19.96 -29.06 1.74
CA TRP A 616 -19.69 -27.88 2.56
C TRP A 616 -18.71 -26.94 1.84
N LYS A 617 -18.80 -25.65 2.16
CA LYS A 617 -17.86 -24.60 1.73
C LYS A 617 -17.80 -23.48 2.77
N PRO A 618 -16.66 -22.80 2.96
CA PRO A 618 -16.58 -21.58 3.76
C PRO A 618 -17.49 -20.47 3.22
N LEU A 619 -18.11 -19.69 4.10
CA LEU A 619 -18.87 -18.48 3.76
C LEU A 619 -18.07 -17.51 2.88
N LEU A 620 -16.78 -17.30 3.17
CA LEU A 620 -15.95 -16.34 2.43
C LEU A 620 -15.51 -16.84 1.04
N SER A 621 -15.74 -18.12 0.72
CA SER A 621 -15.28 -18.72 -0.55
C SER A 621 -15.72 -17.99 -1.84
N PRO A 622 -16.94 -17.40 -1.96
CA PRO A 622 -17.33 -16.65 -3.16
C PRO A 622 -16.62 -15.29 -3.27
N LEU A 623 -16.24 -14.69 -2.13
CA LEU A 623 -15.60 -13.38 -2.03
C LEU A 623 -14.10 -13.47 -2.32
N MET A 624 -13.45 -14.51 -1.80
CA MET A 624 -12.04 -14.81 -2.07
C MET A 624 -11.79 -15.37 -3.48
N GLY A 625 -12.82 -15.94 -4.13
CA GLY A 625 -12.69 -16.67 -5.39
C GLY A 625 -12.02 -18.05 -5.26
N VAL A 626 -11.70 -18.48 -4.04
CA VAL A 626 -11.06 -19.76 -3.68
C VAL A 626 -11.77 -20.36 -2.46
N ASN A 627 -11.67 -21.68 -2.25
CA ASN A 627 -12.29 -22.30 -1.08
C ASN A 627 -11.66 -21.78 0.23
N SER A 628 -10.33 -21.81 0.35
CA SER A 628 -9.59 -21.31 1.52
C SER A 628 -8.27 -20.63 1.12
N PRO A 629 -7.68 -19.75 1.97
CA PRO A 629 -6.41 -19.10 1.65
C PRO A 629 -5.23 -20.10 1.65
N ALA A 630 -4.36 -20.03 0.64
CA ALA A 630 -3.28 -20.99 0.36
C ALA A 630 -2.06 -20.90 1.33
N PHE A 631 -2.34 -21.08 2.61
CA PHE A 631 -1.38 -21.21 3.72
C PHE A 631 -2.09 -21.92 4.90
N PRO A 632 -1.36 -22.58 5.83
CA PRO A 632 -1.92 -23.34 6.96
C PRO A 632 -2.89 -22.57 7.86
N ASP A 633 -3.67 -23.30 8.67
CA ASP A 633 -4.72 -22.72 9.51
C ASP A 633 -4.19 -22.02 10.76
N TYR A 634 -3.78 -22.78 11.78
CA TYR A 634 -3.14 -22.24 12.99
C TYR A 634 -1.88 -21.45 12.63
N MET A 635 -1.62 -20.24 13.13
CA MET A 635 -2.54 -19.32 13.83
C MET A 635 -3.04 -18.20 12.89
N SER A 636 -4.19 -17.61 13.19
CA SER A 636 -4.95 -16.74 12.29
C SER A 636 -4.29 -15.37 12.08
N GLY A 637 -3.87 -15.08 10.85
CA GLY A 637 -3.18 -13.82 10.51
C GLY A 637 -4.05 -12.58 10.73
N HIS A 638 -5.35 -12.65 10.42
CA HIS A 638 -6.33 -11.60 10.75
C HIS A 638 -6.33 -11.32 12.25
N SER A 639 -6.57 -12.35 13.05
CA SER A 639 -6.67 -12.26 14.50
C SER A 639 -5.40 -11.67 15.14
N ALA A 640 -4.21 -12.02 14.63
CA ALA A 640 -2.94 -11.39 15.03
C ALA A 640 -2.92 -9.87 14.77
N MET A 641 -3.35 -9.44 13.57
CA MET A 641 -3.43 -8.02 13.24
C MET A 641 -4.52 -7.29 14.04
N GLY A 642 -5.66 -7.94 14.31
CA GLY A 642 -6.73 -7.43 15.18
C GLY A 642 -6.29 -7.27 16.63
N GLY A 643 -5.51 -8.22 17.17
CA GLY A 643 -4.88 -8.12 18.48
C GLY A 643 -3.88 -6.96 18.56
N VAL A 644 -3.03 -6.80 17.54
CA VAL A 644 -2.11 -5.65 17.45
C VAL A 644 -2.87 -4.33 17.45
N PHE A 645 -3.92 -4.21 16.63
CA PHE A 645 -4.77 -3.01 16.59
C PHE A 645 -5.39 -2.72 17.95
N ALA A 646 -5.95 -3.74 18.61
CA ALA A 646 -6.49 -3.62 19.97
C ALA A 646 -5.44 -3.07 20.96
N GLY A 647 -4.22 -3.61 20.97
CA GLY A 647 -3.17 -3.17 21.89
C GLY A 647 -2.64 -1.77 21.61
N VAL A 648 -2.26 -1.49 20.36
CA VAL A 648 -1.67 -0.19 19.98
C VAL A 648 -2.69 0.94 20.14
N MET A 649 -3.92 0.78 19.63
CA MET A 649 -4.93 1.83 19.70
C MET A 649 -5.39 2.10 21.14
N THR A 650 -5.54 1.05 21.96
CA THR A 650 -5.84 1.21 23.40
C THR A 650 -4.75 1.99 24.13
N HIS A 651 -3.47 1.81 23.76
CA HIS A 651 -2.37 2.52 24.38
C HIS A 651 -2.28 4.00 23.97
N TYR A 652 -2.75 4.36 22.77
CA TYR A 652 -2.76 5.74 22.27
C TYR A 652 -4.03 6.52 22.65
N PHE A 653 -5.20 5.89 22.63
CA PHE A 653 -6.51 6.56 22.76
C PHE A 653 -7.35 6.09 23.98
N GLY A 654 -6.92 5.04 24.69
CA GLY A 654 -7.57 4.52 25.90
C GLY A 654 -8.47 3.29 25.68
N GLU A 655 -8.84 2.65 26.79
CA GLU A 655 -9.55 1.34 26.79
C GLU A 655 -11.01 1.41 26.31
N ASN A 656 -11.71 2.53 26.53
CA ASN A 656 -13.14 2.68 26.30
C ASN A 656 -13.39 3.82 25.29
N TYR A 657 -12.76 3.72 24.12
CA TYR A 657 -12.95 4.65 23.01
C TYR A 657 -14.05 4.11 22.09
N GLU A 658 -15.23 4.75 22.12
CA GLU A 658 -16.36 4.43 21.25
C GLU A 658 -16.09 4.91 19.81
N PHE A 659 -16.25 4.05 18.79
CA PHE A 659 -16.08 4.45 17.38
C PHE A 659 -16.93 3.67 16.38
N ASP A 660 -17.26 4.34 15.28
CA ASP A 660 -17.81 3.73 14.07
C ASP A 660 -16.69 3.36 13.08
N ALA A 661 -16.85 2.22 12.40
CA ALA A 661 -15.98 1.77 11.31
C ALA A 661 -16.77 1.24 10.11
N VAL A 662 -16.12 1.20 8.96
CA VAL A 662 -16.71 0.79 7.67
C VAL A 662 -15.87 -0.29 6.96
N SER A 663 -16.41 -0.89 5.88
CA SER A 663 -15.74 -1.99 5.16
C SER A 663 -15.88 -1.90 3.63
N GLN A 664 -14.78 -2.08 2.90
CA GLN A 664 -14.74 -2.22 1.43
C GLN A 664 -15.47 -3.48 0.92
N GLU A 665 -15.75 -4.44 1.81
CA GLU A 665 -16.49 -5.67 1.50
C GLU A 665 -18.01 -5.48 1.69
N LEU A 666 -18.44 -4.41 2.40
CA LEU A 666 -19.84 -4.08 2.70
C LEU A 666 -20.12 -2.59 2.55
N LEU A 667 -20.28 -2.14 1.30
CA LEU A 667 -20.55 -0.75 0.96
C LEU A 667 -21.82 -0.22 1.67
N GLY A 668 -21.67 0.85 2.44
CA GLY A 668 -22.77 1.49 3.16
C GLY A 668 -23.17 0.82 4.48
N VAL A 669 -22.45 -0.22 4.93
CA VAL A 669 -22.57 -0.76 6.30
C VAL A 669 -21.59 -0.05 7.22
N VAL A 670 -22.08 0.33 8.40
CA VAL A 670 -21.30 0.87 9.51
C VAL A 670 -21.45 -0.08 10.69
N ARG A 671 -20.34 -0.42 11.37
CA ARG A 671 -20.36 -1.15 12.64
C ARG A 671 -19.75 -0.27 13.73
N SER A 672 -20.42 -0.19 14.86
CA SER A 672 -20.02 0.60 16.04
C SER A 672 -19.39 -0.30 17.09
N PHE A 673 -18.37 0.18 17.79
CA PHE A 673 -17.62 -0.56 18.80
C PHE A 673 -17.43 0.28 20.06
N ASP A 674 -17.57 -0.34 21.24
CA ASP A 674 -17.34 0.30 22.54
C ASP A 674 -15.83 0.35 22.89
N SER A 675 -14.99 -0.41 22.19
CA SER A 675 -13.53 -0.45 22.38
C SER A 675 -12.75 -1.04 21.21
N PHE A 676 -11.44 -0.75 21.14
CA PHE A 676 -10.52 -1.40 20.20
C PHE A 676 -10.36 -2.91 20.45
N TYR A 677 -10.51 -3.35 21.70
CA TYR A 677 -10.49 -4.77 22.06
C TYR A 677 -11.69 -5.50 21.43
N GLU A 678 -12.87 -4.91 21.49
CA GLU A 678 -14.08 -5.46 20.87
C GLU A 678 -13.91 -5.57 19.35
N ALA A 679 -13.49 -4.51 18.66
CA ALA A 679 -13.26 -4.53 17.22
C ALA A 679 -12.19 -5.56 16.80
N GLY A 680 -11.08 -5.66 17.55
CA GLY A 680 -10.02 -6.63 17.30
C GLY A 680 -10.44 -8.09 17.56
N MET A 681 -11.27 -8.32 18.59
CA MET A 681 -11.86 -9.63 18.89
C MET A 681 -12.94 -10.01 17.86
N GLU A 682 -13.72 -9.04 17.40
CA GLU A 682 -14.70 -9.26 16.32
C GLU A 682 -14.00 -9.65 15.01
N ASN A 683 -12.90 -8.97 14.67
CA ASN A 683 -12.04 -9.34 13.54
C ASN A 683 -11.57 -10.80 13.62
N ALA A 684 -11.21 -11.28 14.81
CA ALA A 684 -10.80 -12.65 15.05
C ALA A 684 -11.97 -13.65 14.93
N LEU A 685 -13.09 -13.38 15.61
CA LEU A 685 -14.27 -14.26 15.62
C LEU A 685 -14.96 -14.35 14.25
N GLY A 686 -14.94 -13.26 13.46
CA GLY A 686 -15.43 -13.22 12.09
C GLY A 686 -14.80 -14.29 11.17
N ARG A 687 -13.59 -14.78 11.48
CA ARG A 687 -12.89 -15.82 10.70
C ARG A 687 -13.46 -17.23 10.93
N ILE A 688 -14.01 -17.49 12.12
CA ILE A 688 -14.74 -18.71 12.45
C ILE A 688 -16.07 -18.72 11.68
N TYR A 689 -16.82 -17.61 11.75
CA TYR A 689 -18.08 -17.42 11.04
C TYR A 689 -17.92 -17.36 9.51
N GLY A 690 -16.74 -16.95 9.04
CA GLY A 690 -16.31 -17.00 7.63
C GLY A 690 -15.99 -18.40 7.12
N GLY A 691 -15.83 -19.39 8.01
CA GLY A 691 -15.49 -20.78 7.67
C GLY A 691 -14.02 -21.02 7.37
N VAL A 692 -13.12 -20.12 7.76
CA VAL A 692 -11.72 -20.14 7.30
C VAL A 692 -10.70 -20.34 8.40
N HIS A 693 -11.08 -20.38 9.67
CA HIS A 693 -10.20 -20.69 10.81
C HIS A 693 -10.96 -21.44 11.92
N VAL A 694 -10.25 -22.31 12.64
CA VAL A 694 -10.73 -22.86 13.93
C VAL A 694 -10.62 -21.82 15.07
N ARG A 695 -11.20 -22.11 16.24
CA ARG A 695 -11.33 -21.12 17.32
C ARG A 695 -10.01 -20.85 18.05
N GLU A 696 -9.28 -21.90 18.42
CA GLU A 696 -7.92 -21.87 18.98
C GLU A 696 -6.99 -20.99 18.12
N ALA A 697 -6.98 -21.27 16.80
CA ALA A 697 -6.25 -20.48 15.81
C ALA A 697 -6.63 -18.99 15.78
N CYS A 698 -7.84 -18.59 16.19
CA CYS A 698 -8.21 -17.18 16.30
C CYS A 698 -7.83 -16.57 17.66
N ILE A 699 -8.14 -17.25 18.78
CA ILE A 699 -7.99 -16.71 20.13
C ILE A 699 -6.50 -16.56 20.51
N ASP A 700 -5.68 -17.57 20.27
CA ASP A 700 -4.24 -17.53 20.61
C ASP A 700 -3.53 -16.45 19.81
N SER A 701 -3.86 -16.37 18.52
CA SER A 701 -3.30 -15.39 17.59
C SER A 701 -3.69 -13.96 17.97
N PHE A 702 -4.94 -13.75 18.42
CA PHE A 702 -5.36 -12.45 18.97
C PHE A 702 -4.58 -12.11 20.24
N ASN A 703 -4.41 -13.05 21.17
CA ASN A 703 -3.66 -12.83 22.41
C ASN A 703 -2.16 -12.54 22.13
N MET A 704 -1.55 -13.27 21.19
CA MET A 704 -0.20 -13.02 20.67
C MET A 704 -0.09 -11.62 20.07
N GLY A 705 -1.00 -11.25 19.17
CA GLY A 705 -1.04 -9.93 18.54
C GLY A 705 -1.21 -8.80 19.55
N LEU A 706 -2.07 -8.99 20.55
CA LEU A 706 -2.30 -8.05 21.65
C LEU A 706 -1.04 -7.88 22.51
N ALA A 707 -0.31 -8.96 22.81
CA ALA A 707 0.96 -8.89 23.52
C ALA A 707 2.04 -8.14 22.70
N VAL A 708 2.13 -8.37 21.39
CA VAL A 708 3.02 -7.62 20.48
C VAL A 708 2.64 -6.13 20.45
N GLY A 709 1.36 -5.80 20.20
CA GLY A 709 0.89 -4.40 20.14
C GLY A 709 1.15 -3.63 21.44
N ASN A 710 0.81 -4.24 22.58
CA ASN A 710 1.07 -3.66 23.92
C ASN A 710 2.57 -3.45 24.16
N TYR A 711 3.42 -4.41 23.78
CA TYR A 711 4.87 -4.28 23.92
C TYR A 711 5.42 -3.12 23.08
N VAL A 712 5.04 -3.03 21.80
CA VAL A 712 5.56 -2.02 20.86
C VAL A 712 5.18 -0.61 21.28
N ALA A 713 3.90 -0.37 21.59
CA ALA A 713 3.44 0.94 22.04
C ALA A 713 4.06 1.33 23.39
N SER A 714 4.20 0.39 24.34
CA SER A 714 4.75 0.71 25.66
C SER A 714 6.28 0.91 25.70
N ASN A 715 7.04 0.29 24.78
CA ASN A 715 8.51 0.20 24.90
C ASN A 715 9.31 0.76 23.72
N VAL A 716 8.70 0.96 22.54
CA VAL A 716 9.41 1.36 21.32
C VAL A 716 8.87 2.67 20.76
N PHE A 717 7.56 2.74 20.53
CA PHE A 717 6.87 3.89 19.96
C PHE A 717 5.82 4.41 20.95
N GLN A 718 6.30 5.07 22.00
CA GLN A 718 5.45 5.63 23.04
C GLN A 718 4.59 6.78 22.48
N PRO A 719 3.37 6.98 23.00
CA PRO A 719 2.61 8.21 22.80
C PRO A 719 3.44 9.43 23.24
N ILE A 720 3.27 10.54 22.55
CA ILE A 720 4.17 11.71 22.57
C ILE A 720 3.66 12.81 23.49
#